data_AF-A0A952BCA2-F1
#
_entry.id   AF-A0A952BCA2-F1
#
_cell.length_a   1.000
_cell.length_b   1.000
_cell.length_c   1.000
_cell.angle_alpha   90.00
_cell.angle_beta   90.00
_cell.angle_gamma   90.00
#
_symmetry.space_group_name_H-M   'P 1'
#
loop_
_entity.id
_entity.type
_entity.pdbx_description
1 polymer ?
#
loop_
_entity_poly.entity_id
_entity_poly.type
_entity_poly.pdbx_seq_one_letter_code
_entity_poly.pdbx_strand_id
1 'polypeptide(L)'
;MPAAMLTNTPFVRWYKRCRVIMSGANIRTADGATCAPMPVRTATAFLLVLVLVHPTFATDLAGLAYVTNCNDNTVSSYDVDGATGQLENVRDVATGKCPLSITVHPSGKFVYVQNAGADSLSLYSVDSATSTLTAVATVPTGRGRSPGRVTVHPSGKFLYVGNHDSNTISAYSIDPLTGALTSLGGSPFATDARPGSLSVHPGGRFLYTANFDADSISGYTINPTTGALTPIPGSPFAAAANPMAIAIHPSGKFTYVANWGSHDISVYQTNIKNGALQEVLPRVSAGIKPASIAIRSGFVYVANMRSHDIATYRIDATTGALQEVMPRVKMAGWPEVIALYPFKRSIYATSYQGDEFLVLGFAINEATGALSRGSIVRQGKLNRRSASSAIALSPRATPQLAQGAVRVLFQGPAAPVHVELILDASNSMWGRSEGRRKIDLAKDALTSVIQGLPSTSQVAMRVYGHRYRRQLKNCQDSAVLVPFGPLDKAKLTEQVQAITPRGMTPLAYSLKQVLNDFGDAPGEKLVIVVTDGNETCGGDPVAVAKALRRQRADVRIEVIGVAIADVATKRRLRTIAALTRGRYYAAKDAPELKAALAVALRLAFSVEDQRGMRVAHGMVGGERLCLVPGNYRITVRNPTHTFAFDNIAIAPGQQTRLTLIPQDQALGKVSRSEALTRPCPVPAQPSPLAEGAHTPELSRAGVDASGN
;
A
#
# COMPACT_ATOMS: atom_id res chain seq x y z
N MET A 1 45.15 2.91 -16.76
CA MET A 1 46.39 3.55 -17.26
C MET A 1 46.67 4.78 -16.39
N PRO A 2 47.92 5.01 -15.91
CA PRO A 2 48.19 5.87 -14.76
C PRO A 2 48.40 7.36 -15.09
N ALA A 3 48.13 8.19 -14.07
CA ALA A 3 48.08 9.64 -14.04
C ALA A 3 49.45 10.32 -13.92
N ALA A 4 50.28 10.27 -14.96
CA ALA A 4 51.57 10.96 -14.96
C ALA A 4 51.94 11.53 -16.34
N MET A 5 51.18 12.52 -16.85
CA MET A 5 51.60 13.26 -18.07
C MET A 5 50.84 14.58 -18.32
N LEU A 6 50.67 15.48 -17.34
CA LEU A 6 50.05 16.81 -17.60
C LEU A 6 50.60 17.98 -16.75
N THR A 7 51.90 18.04 -16.47
CA THR A 7 52.48 19.12 -15.63
C THR A 7 53.22 20.24 -16.37
N ASN A 8 53.21 20.31 -17.71
CA ASN A 8 54.00 21.33 -18.42
C ASN A 8 53.37 21.88 -19.71
N THR A 9 52.07 22.21 -19.70
CA THR A 9 51.42 22.90 -20.82
C THR A 9 51.46 24.43 -20.67
N PRO A 10 51.43 25.20 -21.77
CA PRO A 10 51.45 26.67 -21.75
C PRO A 10 50.33 27.30 -20.89
N PHE A 11 49.21 26.58 -20.74
CA PHE A 11 48.07 26.97 -19.92
C PHE A 11 48.39 27.01 -18.41
N VAL A 12 49.18 26.05 -17.90
CA VAL A 12 49.59 26.01 -16.48
C VAL A 12 50.54 27.16 -16.14
N ARG A 13 51.38 27.59 -17.10
CA ARG A 13 52.26 28.78 -16.94
C ARG A 13 51.47 30.09 -16.97
N TRP A 14 50.40 30.15 -17.76
CA TRP A 14 49.49 31.31 -17.79
C TRP A 14 48.67 31.41 -16.49
N TYR A 15 48.08 30.29 -16.02
CA TYR A 15 47.27 30.23 -14.80
C TYR A 15 48.05 30.59 -13.53
N LYS A 16 49.33 30.20 -13.44
CA LYS A 16 50.20 30.58 -12.31
C LYS A 16 50.56 32.08 -12.28
N ARG A 17 50.49 32.78 -13.42
CA ARG A 17 50.84 34.22 -13.52
C ARG A 17 49.66 35.15 -13.21
N CYS A 18 48.41 34.72 -13.37
CA CYS A 18 47.24 35.58 -13.21
C CYS A 18 46.37 35.12 -12.04
N ARG A 19 46.81 35.38 -10.81
CA ARG A 19 46.05 35.07 -9.57
C ARG A 19 44.99 36.16 -9.36
N VAL A 20 43.69 35.82 -9.37
CA VAL A 20 42.58 36.76 -9.14
C VAL A 20 41.97 36.55 -7.75
N ILE A 21 41.87 37.63 -6.97
CA ILE A 21 41.04 37.74 -5.74
C ILE A 21 39.71 38.34 -6.17
N MET A 22 38.58 37.69 -5.89
CA MET A 22 37.24 38.22 -6.21
C MET A 22 36.64 38.99 -5.03
N SER A 23 36.56 40.31 -5.13
CA SER A 23 35.52 41.11 -4.47
C SER A 23 35.06 42.23 -5.39
N GLY A 24 33.77 42.27 -5.76
CA GLY A 24 33.09 43.42 -6.37
C GLY A 24 33.60 43.93 -7.73
N ALA A 25 32.89 43.55 -8.81
CA ALA A 25 32.70 44.23 -10.11
C ALA A 25 33.83 45.06 -10.81
N ASN A 26 35.11 44.99 -10.44
CA ASN A 26 36.22 45.57 -11.22
C ASN A 26 37.47 44.68 -11.13
N ILE A 27 38.06 44.32 -12.29
CA ILE A 27 39.27 43.48 -12.39
C ILE A 27 40.52 44.40 -12.45
N ARG A 28 41.45 44.24 -11.50
CA ARG A 28 42.84 44.74 -11.58
C ARG A 28 43.81 43.67 -11.09
N THR A 29 45.00 43.60 -11.68
CA THR A 29 46.12 42.76 -11.23
C THR A 29 46.96 43.50 -10.19
N ALA A 30 47.73 42.77 -9.36
CA ALA A 30 48.56 43.37 -8.31
C ALA A 30 49.69 44.28 -8.85
N ASP A 31 50.13 44.10 -10.11
CA ASP A 31 51.30 44.80 -10.68
C ASP A 31 51.00 45.63 -11.94
N GLY A 32 49.72 45.93 -12.24
CA GLY A 32 49.35 46.92 -13.26
C GLY A 32 49.59 46.58 -14.74
N ALA A 33 50.02 45.36 -15.10
CA ALA A 33 50.20 44.96 -16.51
C ALA A 33 48.96 44.25 -17.10
N THR A 34 48.56 44.64 -18.31
CA THR A 34 47.45 44.07 -19.11
C THR A 34 47.83 42.76 -19.80
N CYS A 35 47.01 41.71 -19.68
CA CYS A 35 47.17 40.46 -20.45
C CYS A 35 46.45 40.55 -21.81
N ALA A 36 47.11 40.11 -22.88
CA ALA A 36 46.56 40.10 -24.24
C ALA A 36 45.44 39.05 -24.43
N PRO A 37 44.44 39.29 -25.33
CA PRO A 37 43.34 38.37 -25.58
C PRO A 37 43.75 37.16 -26.43
N MET A 38 43.21 35.98 -26.12
CA MET A 38 43.44 34.73 -26.88
C MET A 38 42.61 34.69 -28.20
N PRO A 39 43.10 34.01 -29.26
CA PRO A 39 42.47 33.99 -30.58
C PRO A 39 41.26 33.02 -30.68
N VAL A 40 40.25 33.46 -31.44
CA VAL A 40 38.84 32.98 -31.44
C VAL A 40 38.58 31.61 -32.11
N ARG A 41 39.61 30.86 -32.56
CA ARG A 41 39.39 29.61 -33.33
C ARG A 41 39.43 28.29 -32.53
N THR A 42 39.48 28.35 -31.20
CA THR A 42 39.34 27.16 -30.32
C THR A 42 38.14 27.27 -29.36
N ALA A 43 37.16 28.14 -29.65
CA ALA A 43 36.00 28.36 -28.79
C ALA A 43 34.82 27.39 -29.05
N THR A 44 34.77 26.71 -30.19
CA THR A 44 33.66 25.78 -30.53
C THR A 44 33.86 24.34 -30.04
N ALA A 45 35.07 23.96 -29.63
CA ALA A 45 35.36 22.64 -29.07
C ALA A 45 35.31 22.59 -27.52
N PHE A 46 35.18 23.74 -26.85
CA PHE A 46 35.22 23.81 -25.38
C PHE A 46 33.86 24.03 -24.70
N LEU A 47 32.81 24.40 -25.45
CA LEU A 47 31.45 24.46 -24.91
C LEU A 47 30.77 23.08 -24.80
N LEU A 48 31.35 22.04 -25.42
CA LEU A 48 30.86 20.66 -25.33
C LEU A 48 31.61 19.77 -24.33
N VAL A 49 32.72 20.24 -23.75
CA VAL A 49 33.56 19.45 -22.82
C VAL A 49 33.43 19.91 -21.36
N LEU A 50 32.90 21.10 -21.09
CA LEU A 50 32.64 21.57 -19.72
C LEU A 50 31.30 21.10 -19.11
N VAL A 51 30.50 20.33 -19.85
CA VAL A 51 29.29 19.63 -19.35
C VAL A 51 29.57 18.15 -19.01
N LEU A 52 30.78 17.63 -19.27
CA LEU A 52 31.07 16.19 -19.12
C LEU A 52 32.14 15.83 -18.06
N VAL A 53 32.51 16.74 -17.14
CA VAL A 53 33.42 16.40 -16.01
C VAL A 53 32.97 16.94 -14.64
N HIS A 54 31.67 17.14 -14.46
CA HIS A 54 31.09 16.86 -13.15
C HIS A 54 30.48 15.48 -13.27
N PRO A 55 31.15 14.39 -12.84
CA PRO A 55 30.36 13.34 -12.27
C PRO A 55 29.83 13.98 -10.97
N THR A 56 28.66 14.61 -11.05
CA THR A 56 27.72 14.42 -9.97
C THR A 56 27.47 12.92 -9.97
N PHE A 57 28.35 12.16 -9.31
CA PHE A 57 27.91 10.99 -8.59
C PHE A 57 26.93 11.57 -7.57
N ALA A 58 25.70 11.83 -8.01
CA ALA A 58 24.59 11.66 -7.11
C ALA A 58 24.73 10.19 -6.71
N THR A 59 25.35 9.96 -5.55
CA THR A 59 25.27 8.66 -4.90
C THR A 59 23.80 8.34 -4.88
N ASP A 60 23.42 7.30 -5.61
CA ASP A 60 22.04 6.83 -5.67
C ASP A 60 21.77 6.22 -4.30
N LEU A 61 21.55 7.05 -3.28
CA LEU A 61 21.42 6.64 -1.89
C LEU A 61 20.13 5.83 -1.75
N ALA A 62 20.25 4.51 -1.68
CA ALA A 62 19.11 3.61 -1.71
C ALA A 62 18.41 3.52 -0.35
N GLY A 63 19.13 3.75 0.75
CA GLY A 63 18.68 3.35 2.08
C GLY A 63 19.37 4.07 3.23
N LEU A 64 18.85 3.80 4.42
CA LEU A 64 19.44 4.14 5.70
C LEU A 64 19.71 2.86 6.48
N ALA A 65 20.81 2.81 7.22
CA ALA A 65 21.06 1.77 8.20
C ALA A 65 21.37 2.37 9.57
N TYR A 66 21.02 1.63 10.61
CA TYR A 66 21.23 2.02 11.99
C TYR A 66 21.86 0.87 12.75
N VAL A 67 22.98 1.13 13.43
CA VAL A 67 23.72 0.13 14.19
C VAL A 67 23.82 0.58 15.63
N THR A 68 23.42 -0.29 16.55
CA THR A 68 23.56 -0.05 18.00
C THR A 68 24.97 -0.40 18.45
N ASN A 69 25.54 0.39 19.36
CA ASN A 69 26.88 0.15 19.91
C ASN A 69 26.74 0.03 21.45
N CYS A 70 26.62 -1.20 21.97
CA CYS A 70 26.36 -1.42 23.40
C CYS A 70 27.38 -0.72 24.32
N ASN A 71 28.68 -0.83 24.04
CA ASN A 71 29.72 -0.29 24.92
C ASN A 71 29.79 1.25 24.91
N ASP A 72 29.50 1.86 23.76
CA ASP A 72 29.59 3.31 23.59
C ASP A 72 28.27 4.00 23.98
N ASN A 73 27.20 3.23 24.20
CA ASN A 73 25.84 3.72 24.44
C ASN A 73 25.37 4.66 23.33
N THR A 74 25.68 4.31 22.07
CA THR A 74 25.32 5.09 20.89
C THR A 74 24.58 4.26 19.85
N VAL A 75 23.90 4.95 18.94
CA VAL A 75 23.41 4.42 17.67
C VAL A 75 24.09 5.17 16.55
N SER A 76 24.75 4.44 15.66
CA SER A 76 25.35 4.98 14.44
C SER A 76 24.34 4.96 13.30
N SER A 77 24.15 6.08 12.61
CA SER A 77 23.38 6.18 11.37
C SER A 77 24.28 6.12 10.14
N TYR A 78 23.80 5.48 9.09
CA TYR A 78 24.50 5.31 7.82
C TYR A 78 23.61 5.62 6.64
N ASP A 79 24.21 6.21 5.63
CA ASP A 79 23.71 6.19 4.27
C ASP A 79 24.12 4.87 3.59
N VAL A 80 23.16 4.24 2.90
CA VAL A 80 23.41 3.00 2.14
C VAL A 80 23.56 3.37 0.67
N ASP A 81 24.76 3.21 0.14
CA ASP A 81 25.02 3.39 -1.29
C ASP A 81 24.20 2.39 -2.10
N GLY A 82 23.40 2.89 -3.03
CA GLY A 82 22.48 2.07 -3.79
C GLY A 82 23.16 1.18 -4.81
N ALA A 83 24.32 1.55 -5.35
CA ALA A 83 25.01 0.73 -6.33
C ALA A 83 25.68 -0.48 -5.66
N THR A 84 26.38 -0.24 -4.57
CA THR A 84 27.34 -1.16 -3.94
C THR A 84 26.83 -1.77 -2.63
N GLY A 85 25.87 -1.13 -1.95
CA GLY A 85 25.45 -1.48 -0.60
C GLY A 85 26.46 -1.08 0.48
N GLN A 86 27.47 -0.27 0.15
CA GLN A 86 28.39 0.27 1.13
C GLN A 86 27.65 1.20 2.12
N LEU A 87 28.08 1.22 3.37
CA LEU A 87 27.53 2.05 4.44
C LEU A 87 28.51 3.20 4.67
N GLU A 88 28.03 4.41 4.43
CA GLU A 88 28.76 5.63 4.74
C GLU A 88 28.28 6.16 6.09
N ASN A 89 29.19 6.31 7.06
CA ASN A 89 28.81 6.77 8.39
C ASN A 89 28.39 8.24 8.31
N VAL A 90 27.19 8.52 8.81
CA VAL A 90 26.64 9.87 8.85
C VAL A 90 26.90 10.48 10.22
N ARG A 91 26.39 9.82 11.28
CA ARG A 91 26.49 10.35 12.64
C ARG A 91 26.27 9.28 13.70
N ASP A 92 26.96 9.44 14.83
CA ASP A 92 26.66 8.71 16.06
C ASP A 92 25.80 9.56 16.98
N VAL A 93 24.73 8.96 17.52
CA VAL A 93 23.78 9.60 18.43
C VAL A 93 23.75 8.83 19.74
N ALA A 94 23.86 9.54 20.86
CA ALA A 94 23.77 8.92 22.18
C ALA A 94 22.37 8.32 22.42
N THR A 95 22.35 7.17 23.09
CA THR A 95 21.14 6.47 23.56
C THR A 95 21.31 6.03 25.02
N GLY A 96 20.41 5.20 25.52
CA GLY A 96 20.52 4.60 26.85
C GLY A 96 21.66 3.56 26.94
N LYS A 97 21.87 3.05 28.15
CA LYS A 97 22.97 2.14 28.45
C LYS A 97 22.83 0.79 27.74
N CYS A 98 23.89 0.32 27.10
CA CYS A 98 23.98 -0.93 26.34
C CYS A 98 22.78 -1.18 25.42
N PRO A 99 22.65 -0.42 24.32
CA PRO A 99 21.67 -0.72 23.29
C PRO A 99 21.96 -2.08 22.63
N LEU A 100 20.99 -3.00 22.68
CA LEU A 100 21.15 -4.38 22.18
C LEU A 100 20.22 -4.71 21.01
N SER A 101 19.12 -3.96 20.85
CA SER A 101 18.14 -4.21 19.80
C SER A 101 17.66 -2.90 19.19
N ILE A 102 17.41 -2.93 17.88
CA ILE A 102 16.94 -1.78 17.11
C ILE A 102 15.94 -2.24 16.07
N THR A 103 14.89 -1.45 15.85
CA THR A 103 13.92 -1.68 14.80
C THR A 103 13.45 -0.35 14.20
N VAL A 104 13.06 -0.40 12.93
CA VAL A 104 12.56 0.76 12.20
C VAL A 104 11.06 0.60 11.99
N HIS A 105 10.31 1.66 12.25
CA HIS A 105 8.89 1.70 11.94
C HIS A 105 8.66 1.50 10.43
N PRO A 106 7.60 0.78 9.98
CA PRO A 106 7.34 0.56 8.55
C PRO A 106 7.26 1.82 7.67
N SER A 107 6.96 2.98 8.27
CA SER A 107 6.99 4.28 7.55
C SER A 107 8.39 4.82 7.27
N GLY A 108 9.45 4.26 7.89
CA GLY A 108 10.82 4.77 7.84
C GLY A 108 11.06 6.05 8.64
N LYS A 109 10.04 6.62 9.30
CA LYS A 109 10.14 7.91 10.01
C LYS A 109 10.60 7.79 11.46
N PHE A 110 10.57 6.59 12.04
CA PHE A 110 10.85 6.39 13.45
C PHE A 110 11.74 5.16 13.67
N VAL A 111 12.67 5.28 14.61
CA VAL A 111 13.59 4.22 15.03
C VAL A 111 13.41 3.99 16.53
N TYR A 112 13.32 2.74 16.93
CA TYR A 112 13.20 2.33 18.34
C TYR A 112 14.40 1.50 18.74
N VAL A 113 15.01 1.84 19.87
CA VAL A 113 16.25 1.25 20.37
C VAL A 113 16.06 0.76 21.79
N GLN A 114 16.19 -0.54 21.99
CA GLN A 114 16.13 -1.14 23.32
C GLN A 114 17.49 -1.02 24.01
N ASN A 115 17.51 -0.30 25.14
CA ASN A 115 18.67 -0.07 25.99
C ASN A 115 18.63 -1.06 27.16
N ALA A 116 19.13 -2.26 26.93
CA ALA A 116 19.08 -3.35 27.91
C ALA A 116 19.80 -3.05 29.22
N GLY A 117 20.86 -2.23 29.18
CA GLY A 117 21.60 -1.83 30.38
C GLY A 117 20.90 -0.73 31.19
N ALA A 118 19.89 -0.07 30.61
CA ALA A 118 19.12 1.00 31.23
C ALA A 118 17.63 0.63 31.44
N ASP A 119 17.24 -0.61 31.13
CA ASP A 119 15.86 -1.09 31.22
C ASP A 119 14.85 -0.14 30.53
N SER A 120 15.21 0.35 29.34
CA SER A 120 14.44 1.37 28.64
C SER A 120 14.42 1.20 27.12
N LEU A 121 13.49 1.89 26.47
CA LEU A 121 13.36 1.97 25.03
C LEU A 121 13.44 3.43 24.58
N SER A 122 14.47 3.79 23.81
CA SER A 122 14.61 5.10 23.19
C SER A 122 13.86 5.16 21.87
N LEU A 123 13.18 6.27 21.60
CA LEU A 123 12.52 6.59 20.34
C LEU A 123 13.25 7.76 19.67
N TYR A 124 13.49 7.61 18.37
CA TYR A 124 14.05 8.64 17.51
C TYR A 124 13.16 8.91 16.29
N SER A 125 13.04 10.18 15.91
CA SER A 125 12.54 10.56 14.58
C SER A 125 13.70 10.58 13.58
N VAL A 126 13.42 10.14 12.37
CA VAL A 126 14.38 10.07 11.26
C VAL A 126 14.15 11.28 10.34
N ASP A 127 15.19 12.07 10.16
CA ASP A 127 15.28 12.96 9.00
C ASP A 127 15.92 12.17 7.85
N SER A 128 15.12 11.81 6.85
CA SER A 128 15.60 11.01 5.73
C SER A 128 16.45 11.78 4.74
N ALA A 129 16.42 13.12 4.74
CA ALA A 129 17.23 13.95 3.86
C ALA A 129 18.67 14.06 4.37
N THR A 130 18.82 14.16 5.70
CA THR A 130 20.13 14.27 6.36
C THR A 130 20.60 12.97 6.99
N SER A 131 19.77 11.92 6.98
CA SER A 131 20.08 10.62 7.55
C SER A 131 20.40 10.70 9.06
N THR A 132 19.80 11.69 9.73
CA THR A 132 20.01 11.97 11.16
C THR A 132 18.87 11.46 12.03
N LEU A 133 19.22 11.09 13.26
CA LEU A 133 18.28 10.70 14.31
C LEU A 133 18.12 11.84 15.31
N THR A 134 16.87 12.22 15.59
CA THR A 134 16.54 13.17 16.67
C THR A 134 15.79 12.43 17.76
N ALA A 135 16.27 12.52 19.00
CA ALA A 135 15.61 11.88 20.14
C ALA A 135 14.23 12.51 20.37
N VAL A 136 13.21 11.67 20.54
CA VAL A 136 11.82 12.11 20.80
C VAL A 136 11.44 11.80 22.24
N ALA A 137 11.64 10.56 22.68
CA ALA A 137 11.24 10.11 24.00
C ALA A 137 12.04 8.88 24.45
N THR A 138 11.93 8.56 25.74
CA THR A 138 12.38 7.28 26.30
C THR A 138 11.29 6.76 27.22
N VAL A 139 10.96 5.48 27.09
CA VAL A 139 9.95 4.81 27.94
C VAL A 139 10.60 3.66 28.71
N PRO A 140 10.15 3.36 29.94
CA PRO A 140 10.68 2.24 30.71
C PRO A 140 10.22 0.89 30.11
N THR A 141 11.07 -0.12 30.18
CA THR A 141 10.77 -1.53 29.86
C THR A 141 11.10 -2.42 31.07
N GLY A 142 10.84 -3.73 30.95
CA GLY A 142 11.41 -4.68 31.91
C GLY A 142 12.92 -4.87 31.71
N ARG A 143 13.54 -5.61 32.63
CA ARG A 143 14.96 -5.98 32.53
C ARG A 143 15.19 -6.96 31.38
N GLY A 144 16.22 -6.73 30.58
CA GLY A 144 16.45 -7.51 29.36
C GLY A 144 17.91 -7.56 28.90
N ARG A 145 18.83 -8.06 29.75
CA ARG A 145 20.21 -8.30 29.30
C ARG A 145 20.26 -9.56 28.45
N SER A 146 20.55 -9.44 27.16
CA SER A 146 20.59 -10.52 26.16
C SER A 146 19.23 -10.85 25.51
N PRO A 147 19.21 -11.43 24.30
CA PRO A 147 18.90 -10.79 23.03
C PRO A 147 17.40 -10.63 22.74
N GLY A 148 16.63 -10.27 23.77
CA GLY A 148 15.28 -9.73 23.64
C GLY A 148 15.26 -8.72 22.51
N ARG A 149 14.47 -8.99 21.48
CA ARG A 149 14.37 -8.09 20.32
C ARG A 149 13.17 -7.19 20.44
N VAL A 150 13.32 -5.94 20.06
CA VAL A 150 12.18 -5.06 19.81
C VAL A 150 11.59 -5.36 18.43
N THR A 151 10.28 -5.45 18.32
CA THR A 151 9.59 -5.67 17.05
C THR A 151 8.37 -4.76 16.90
N VAL A 152 8.11 -4.31 15.67
CA VAL A 152 6.96 -3.46 15.33
C VAL A 152 5.95 -4.30 14.56
N HIS A 153 4.69 -4.19 14.95
CA HIS A 153 3.59 -4.82 14.23
C HIS A 153 3.53 -4.32 12.77
N PRO A 154 3.24 -5.17 11.75
CA PRO A 154 3.23 -4.77 10.35
C PRO A 154 2.35 -3.56 10.01
N SER A 155 1.29 -3.31 10.79
CA SER A 155 0.44 -2.12 10.61
C SER A 155 1.09 -0.80 11.11
N GLY A 156 2.24 -0.86 11.79
CA GLY A 156 2.88 0.29 12.41
C GLY A 156 2.19 0.83 13.67
N LYS A 157 1.18 0.13 14.21
CA LYS A 157 0.38 0.65 15.34
C LYS A 157 0.87 0.20 16.72
N PHE A 158 1.61 -0.89 16.78
CA PHE A 158 2.00 -1.53 18.03
C PHE A 158 3.47 -1.93 18.00
N LEU A 159 4.12 -1.88 19.17
CA LEU A 159 5.49 -2.28 19.38
C LEU A 159 5.57 -3.22 20.58
N TYR A 160 6.38 -4.27 20.47
CA TYR A 160 6.58 -5.28 21.50
C TYR A 160 8.07 -5.42 21.82
N VAL A 161 8.39 -5.55 23.11
CA VAL A 161 9.76 -5.68 23.63
C VAL A 161 9.84 -6.90 24.53
N GLY A 162 10.74 -7.83 24.21
CA GLY A 162 11.09 -8.95 25.09
C GLY A 162 11.97 -8.50 26.24
N ASN A 163 11.53 -8.75 27.46
CA ASN A 163 12.28 -8.47 28.69
C ASN A 163 12.89 -9.78 29.18
N HIS A 164 14.06 -10.12 28.63
CA HIS A 164 14.75 -11.39 28.83
C HIS A 164 14.89 -11.81 30.31
N ASP A 165 15.35 -10.92 31.19
CA ASP A 165 15.57 -11.27 32.59
C ASP A 165 14.29 -11.19 33.44
N SER A 166 13.25 -10.53 32.92
CA SER A 166 11.98 -10.37 33.61
C SER A 166 10.93 -11.41 33.19
N ASN A 167 11.22 -12.25 32.20
CA ASN A 167 10.27 -13.22 31.62
C ASN A 167 8.94 -12.58 31.21
N THR A 168 9.00 -11.39 30.60
CA THR A 168 7.82 -10.66 30.16
C THR A 168 7.99 -10.02 28.78
N ILE A 169 6.88 -9.58 28.19
CA ILE A 169 6.83 -8.78 26.97
C ILE A 169 6.16 -7.44 27.29
N SER A 170 6.89 -6.34 27.20
CA SER A 170 6.30 -4.99 27.25
C SER A 170 5.66 -4.64 25.91
N ALA A 171 4.47 -4.04 25.93
CA ALA A 171 3.74 -3.68 24.72
C ALA A 171 3.25 -2.22 24.73
N TYR A 172 3.33 -1.57 23.58
CA TYR A 172 3.03 -0.15 23.41
C TYR A 172 2.20 0.10 22.14
N SER A 173 1.27 1.06 22.19
CA SER A 173 0.72 1.69 20.99
C SER A 173 1.65 2.79 20.50
N ILE A 174 1.70 2.97 19.19
CA ILE A 174 2.52 3.97 18.50
C ILE A 174 1.61 5.09 18.00
N ASP A 175 1.90 6.33 18.37
CA ASP A 175 1.31 7.50 17.73
C ASP A 175 1.85 7.63 16.29
N PRO A 176 1.00 7.62 15.25
CA PRO A 176 1.46 7.56 13.86
C PRO A 176 2.11 8.86 13.36
N LEU A 177 1.93 9.98 14.07
CA LEU A 177 2.45 11.30 13.68
C LEU A 177 3.80 11.59 14.33
N THR A 178 3.96 11.18 15.59
CA THR A 178 5.11 11.52 16.43
C THR A 178 5.99 10.32 16.76
N GLY A 179 5.49 9.10 16.56
CA GLY A 179 6.13 7.86 16.99
C GLY A 179 6.03 7.61 18.50
N ALA A 180 5.40 8.52 19.26
CA ALA A 180 5.34 8.42 20.72
C ALA A 180 4.67 7.11 21.17
N LEU A 181 5.23 6.54 22.24
CA LEU A 181 4.80 5.25 22.76
C LEU A 181 3.91 5.43 23.99
N THR A 182 2.78 4.74 24.00
CA THR A 182 1.90 4.64 25.16
C THR A 182 1.77 3.17 25.56
N SER A 183 1.97 2.85 26.84
CA SER A 183 1.86 1.46 27.30
C SER A 183 0.44 0.93 27.12
N LEU A 184 0.32 -0.31 26.63
CA LEU A 184 -0.98 -0.95 26.44
C LEU A 184 -1.55 -1.51 27.75
N GLY A 185 -2.87 -1.54 27.85
CA GLY A 185 -3.54 -2.23 28.96
C GLY A 185 -3.16 -3.72 29.01
N GLY A 186 -2.78 -4.20 30.20
CA GLY A 186 -2.30 -5.56 30.43
C GLY A 186 -0.80 -5.77 30.22
N SER A 187 -0.06 -4.76 29.76
CA SER A 187 1.41 -4.80 29.69
C SER A 187 2.04 -4.62 31.08
N PRO A 188 3.14 -5.33 31.41
CA PRO A 188 3.80 -6.33 30.59
C PRO A 188 3.11 -7.70 30.64
N PHE A 189 3.14 -8.44 29.54
CA PHE A 189 2.56 -9.78 29.43
C PHE A 189 3.57 -10.85 29.85
N ALA A 190 3.16 -11.84 30.64
CA ALA A 190 4.03 -12.95 31.04
C ALA A 190 4.40 -13.83 29.84
N THR A 191 5.63 -14.34 29.83
CA THR A 191 6.13 -15.35 28.89
C THR A 191 6.99 -16.37 29.63
N ASP A 192 7.43 -17.42 28.96
CA ASP A 192 8.31 -18.42 29.56
C ASP A 192 9.73 -17.89 29.81
N ALA A 193 10.60 -18.70 30.42
CA ALA A 193 11.90 -18.26 30.89
C ALA A 193 12.83 -17.74 29.76
N ARG A 194 13.33 -16.52 29.95
CA ARG A 194 14.29 -15.84 29.07
C ARG A 194 13.85 -15.69 27.61
N PRO A 195 12.84 -14.85 27.32
CA PRO A 195 12.46 -14.56 25.94
C PRO A 195 13.64 -13.93 25.18
N GLY A 196 14.06 -14.61 24.12
CA GLY A 196 15.03 -14.14 23.13
C GLY A 196 14.33 -13.30 22.06
N SER A 197 14.54 -13.63 20.79
CA SER A 197 13.92 -12.84 19.71
C SER A 197 12.39 -12.95 19.68
N LEU A 198 11.75 -11.90 19.14
CA LEU A 198 10.32 -11.85 18.87
C LEU A 198 10.05 -11.69 17.38
N SER A 199 8.99 -12.34 16.90
CA SER A 199 8.53 -12.21 15.52
C SER A 199 7.01 -12.09 15.46
N VAL A 200 6.53 -11.05 14.78
CA VAL A 200 5.12 -10.87 14.48
C VAL A 200 4.82 -11.56 13.15
N HIS A 201 3.80 -12.40 13.14
CA HIS A 201 3.33 -13.07 11.94
C HIS A 201 2.97 -12.03 10.85
N PRO A 202 3.29 -12.25 9.56
CA PRO A 202 3.06 -11.26 8.48
C PRO A 202 1.62 -10.73 8.40
N GLY A 203 0.63 -11.59 8.69
CA GLY A 203 -0.78 -11.21 8.78
C GLY A 203 -1.17 -10.39 10.02
N GLY A 204 -0.24 -10.05 10.92
CA GLY A 204 -0.44 -9.20 12.09
C GLY A 204 -1.24 -9.82 13.26
N ARG A 205 -1.68 -11.06 13.15
CA ARG A 205 -2.58 -11.67 14.15
C ARG A 205 -1.88 -12.39 15.29
N PHE A 206 -0.60 -12.71 15.14
CA PHE A 206 0.13 -13.55 16.09
C PHE A 206 1.52 -12.98 16.38
N LEU A 207 1.98 -13.11 17.62
CA LEU A 207 3.33 -12.82 18.08
C LEU A 207 3.93 -14.10 18.66
N TYR A 208 5.18 -14.42 18.31
CA TYR A 208 5.92 -15.53 18.90
C TYR A 208 7.25 -15.06 19.47
N THR A 209 7.69 -15.70 20.54
CA THR A 209 9.02 -15.50 21.13
C THR A 209 9.67 -16.85 21.47
N ALA A 210 10.96 -16.95 21.19
CA ALA A 210 11.78 -18.11 21.55
C ALA A 210 12.30 -17.95 22.97
N ASN A 211 11.97 -18.85 23.88
CA ASN A 211 12.33 -18.78 25.30
C ASN A 211 13.59 -19.61 25.57
N PHE A 212 14.72 -18.93 25.76
CA PHE A 212 16.05 -19.51 25.72
C PHE A 212 16.32 -20.52 26.84
N ASP A 213 15.88 -20.25 28.08
CA ASP A 213 16.13 -21.17 29.21
C ASP A 213 15.03 -22.22 29.38
N ALA A 214 13.87 -22.02 28.75
CA ALA A 214 12.72 -22.92 28.85
C ALA A 214 12.61 -23.94 27.71
N ASP A 215 13.49 -23.87 26.71
CA ASP A 215 13.45 -24.72 25.51
C ASP A 215 12.06 -24.71 24.83
N SER A 216 11.44 -23.53 24.78
CA SER A 216 10.05 -23.38 24.36
C SER A 216 9.81 -22.15 23.48
N ILE A 217 8.63 -22.07 22.85
CA ILE A 217 8.16 -20.91 22.07
C ILE A 217 6.82 -20.46 22.63
N SER A 218 6.77 -19.26 23.22
CA SER A 218 5.50 -18.66 23.63
C SER A 218 4.85 -17.96 22.44
N GLY A 219 3.55 -18.17 22.25
CA GLY A 219 2.75 -17.65 21.16
C GLY A 219 1.50 -16.95 21.69
N TYR A 220 1.19 -15.80 21.10
CA TYR A 220 0.09 -14.94 21.49
C TYR A 220 -0.74 -14.52 20.27
N THR A 221 -2.06 -14.45 20.44
CA THR A 221 -2.93 -13.68 19.55
C THR A 221 -2.81 -12.20 19.88
N ILE A 222 -2.87 -11.36 18.85
CA ILE A 222 -2.81 -9.89 18.96
C ILE A 222 -4.23 -9.34 18.74
N ASN A 223 -4.75 -8.56 19.69
CA ASN A 223 -5.97 -7.82 19.48
C ASN A 223 -5.74 -6.72 18.40
N PRO A 224 -6.47 -6.71 17.28
CA PRO A 224 -6.19 -5.81 16.16
C PRO A 224 -6.48 -4.33 16.47
N THR A 225 -7.30 -4.05 17.49
CA THR A 225 -7.69 -2.70 17.89
C THR A 225 -6.81 -2.20 19.04
N THR A 226 -6.57 -3.04 20.05
CA THR A 226 -5.87 -2.62 21.27
C THR A 226 -4.40 -3.03 21.31
N GLY A 227 -3.96 -3.99 20.50
CA GLY A 227 -2.61 -4.57 20.54
C GLY A 227 -2.36 -5.49 21.74
N ALA A 228 -3.34 -5.73 22.60
CA ALA A 228 -3.19 -6.60 23.76
C ALA A 228 -2.90 -8.05 23.32
N LEU A 229 -2.06 -8.74 24.09
CA LEU A 229 -1.66 -10.12 23.84
C LEU A 229 -2.54 -11.10 24.62
N THR A 230 -2.93 -12.20 24.00
CA THR A 230 -3.62 -13.31 24.66
C THR A 230 -2.96 -14.63 24.26
N PRO A 231 -2.53 -15.48 25.21
CA PRO A 231 -1.85 -16.74 24.89
C PRO A 231 -2.63 -17.60 23.90
N ILE A 232 -1.93 -18.17 22.92
CA ILE A 232 -2.51 -19.12 21.97
C ILE A 232 -2.76 -20.45 22.69
N PRO A 233 -3.92 -21.09 22.51
CA PRO A 233 -4.16 -22.43 23.05
C PRO A 233 -3.06 -23.42 22.64
N GLY A 234 -2.48 -24.12 23.62
CA GLY A 234 -1.35 -25.04 23.41
C GLY A 234 0.04 -24.38 23.49
N SER A 235 0.11 -23.08 23.77
CA SER A 235 1.37 -22.38 24.08
C SER A 235 1.73 -22.53 25.57
N PRO A 236 3.03 -22.62 25.95
CA PRO A 236 4.21 -22.62 25.08
C PRO A 236 4.36 -23.91 24.27
N PHE A 237 4.90 -23.79 23.05
CA PHE A 237 5.21 -24.92 22.18
C PHE A 237 6.63 -25.42 22.44
N ALA A 238 6.87 -26.72 22.35
CA ALA A 238 8.20 -27.28 22.54
C ALA A 238 9.19 -26.83 21.44
N ALA A 239 10.43 -26.57 21.83
CA ALA A 239 11.55 -26.30 20.94
C ALA A 239 12.76 -27.19 21.25
N ALA A 240 13.84 -27.00 20.50
CA ALA A 240 15.11 -27.63 20.84
C ALA A 240 15.85 -26.86 21.94
N ALA A 241 17.03 -27.34 22.32
CA ALA A 241 17.82 -26.74 23.38
C ALA A 241 18.24 -25.30 23.03
N ASN A 242 17.90 -24.38 23.92
CA ASN A 242 18.17 -22.96 23.90
C ASN A 242 17.77 -22.25 22.59
N PRO A 243 16.47 -22.13 22.30
CA PRO A 243 15.99 -21.45 21.10
C PRO A 243 16.30 -19.95 21.22
N MET A 244 17.02 -19.41 20.23
CA MET A 244 17.59 -18.06 20.31
C MET A 244 16.90 -17.08 19.37
N ALA A 245 16.78 -17.47 18.09
CA ALA A 245 16.27 -16.62 17.04
C ALA A 245 15.09 -17.26 16.32
N ILE A 246 13.99 -16.52 16.13
CA ILE A 246 12.77 -16.96 15.45
C ILE A 246 12.52 -16.06 14.23
N ALA A 247 12.18 -16.67 13.10
CA ALA A 247 11.75 -15.97 11.90
C ALA A 247 10.56 -16.67 11.25
N ILE A 248 9.62 -15.89 10.74
CA ILE A 248 8.41 -16.39 10.10
C ILE A 248 8.50 -16.12 8.61
N HIS A 249 8.25 -17.15 7.80
CA HIS A 249 8.26 -17.01 6.36
C HIS A 249 7.19 -15.99 5.92
N PRO A 250 7.44 -15.16 4.88
CA PRO A 250 6.48 -14.14 4.43
C PRO A 250 5.08 -14.67 4.08
N SER A 251 4.95 -15.94 3.69
CA SER A 251 3.65 -16.58 3.48
C SER A 251 2.84 -16.79 4.76
N GLY A 252 3.47 -16.68 5.94
CA GLY A 252 2.89 -16.95 7.25
C GLY A 252 2.71 -18.44 7.59
N LYS A 253 3.00 -19.34 6.65
CA LYS A 253 2.74 -20.77 6.82
C LYS A 253 3.81 -21.51 7.62
N PHE A 254 5.04 -20.98 7.64
CA PHE A 254 6.19 -21.65 8.24
C PHE A 254 6.93 -20.72 9.19
N THR A 255 7.34 -21.26 10.33
CA THR A 255 8.14 -20.58 11.35
C THR A 255 9.42 -21.37 11.58
N TYR A 256 10.55 -20.69 11.66
CA TYR A 256 11.87 -21.29 11.80
C TYR A 256 12.54 -20.77 13.06
N VAL A 257 13.15 -21.66 13.83
CA VAL A 257 13.83 -21.34 15.07
C VAL A 257 15.26 -21.85 15.03
N ALA A 258 16.22 -20.94 15.15
CA ALA A 258 17.63 -21.26 15.32
C ALA A 258 17.89 -21.56 16.81
N ASN A 259 18.34 -22.79 17.06
CA ASN A 259 18.53 -23.30 18.41
C ASN A 259 20.01 -23.29 18.77
N TRP A 260 20.36 -22.41 19.71
CA TRP A 260 21.74 -22.15 20.07
C TRP A 260 22.40 -23.36 20.73
N GLY A 261 21.66 -24.04 21.61
CA GLY A 261 22.14 -25.16 22.42
C GLY A 261 22.29 -26.44 21.60
N SER A 262 21.29 -26.78 20.78
CA SER A 262 21.30 -28.00 19.95
C SER A 262 22.00 -27.85 18.60
N HIS A 263 22.42 -26.63 18.20
CA HIS A 263 23.14 -26.38 16.96
C HIS A 263 22.35 -26.71 15.68
N ASP A 264 21.02 -26.67 15.77
CA ASP A 264 20.09 -27.03 14.71
C ASP A 264 19.03 -25.93 14.49
N ILE A 265 18.18 -26.17 13.49
CA ILE A 265 17.04 -25.35 13.13
C ILE A 265 15.78 -26.20 13.29
N SER A 266 14.87 -25.75 14.15
CA SER A 266 13.51 -26.28 14.23
C SER A 266 12.62 -25.63 13.17
N VAL A 267 11.81 -26.44 12.50
CA VAL A 267 10.85 -26.00 11.48
C VAL A 267 9.45 -26.25 12.01
N TYR A 268 8.56 -25.26 11.90
CA TYR A 268 7.17 -25.38 12.34
C TYR A 268 6.20 -25.01 11.23
N GLN A 269 5.15 -25.80 11.07
CA GLN A 269 3.94 -25.37 10.37
C GLN A 269 3.11 -24.48 11.30
N THR A 270 2.71 -23.32 10.80
CA THR A 270 1.90 -22.35 11.52
C THR A 270 0.46 -22.47 11.08
N ASN A 271 -0.44 -22.77 12.03
CA ASN A 271 -1.87 -22.77 11.74
C ASN A 271 -2.37 -21.32 11.65
N ILE A 272 -2.62 -20.85 10.43
CA ILE A 272 -3.05 -19.46 10.14
C ILE A 272 -4.36 -19.06 10.85
N LYS A 273 -5.22 -20.01 11.23
CA LYS A 273 -6.51 -19.71 11.87
C LYS A 273 -6.33 -19.32 13.34
N ASN A 274 -5.57 -20.12 14.09
CA ASN A 274 -5.44 -20.02 15.55
C ASN A 274 -4.01 -19.72 16.05
N GLY A 275 -3.00 -19.78 15.20
CA GLY A 275 -1.60 -19.52 15.52
C GLY A 275 -0.87 -20.69 16.20
N ALA A 276 -1.46 -21.88 16.28
CA ALA A 276 -0.76 -23.03 16.84
C ALA A 276 0.45 -23.42 15.96
N LEU A 277 1.57 -23.79 16.60
CA LEU A 277 2.77 -24.28 15.93
C LEU A 277 2.85 -25.80 16.04
N GLN A 278 3.10 -26.46 14.91
CA GLN A 278 3.36 -27.89 14.83
C GLN A 278 4.77 -28.11 14.28
N GLU A 279 5.66 -28.74 15.06
CA GLU A 279 7.03 -29.01 14.60
C GLU A 279 7.02 -30.03 13.44
N VAL A 280 7.86 -29.75 12.44
CA VAL A 280 8.15 -30.60 11.28
C VAL A 280 9.54 -31.18 11.48
N LEU A 281 9.63 -32.51 11.53
CA LEU A 281 10.88 -33.25 11.70
C LEU A 281 11.37 -33.86 10.36
N PRO A 282 12.68 -34.14 10.22
CA PRO A 282 13.74 -33.91 11.19
C PRO A 282 14.21 -32.43 11.24
N ARG A 283 14.82 -32.05 12.36
CA ARG A 283 15.53 -30.77 12.49
C ARG A 283 16.75 -30.75 11.56
N VAL A 284 17.17 -29.56 11.16
CA VAL A 284 18.27 -29.39 10.20
C VAL A 284 19.48 -28.77 10.89
N SER A 285 20.67 -29.35 10.69
CA SER A 285 21.92 -28.82 11.26
C SER A 285 22.16 -27.39 10.78
N ALA A 286 22.39 -26.45 11.71
CA ALA A 286 22.69 -25.05 11.42
C ALA A 286 24.20 -24.82 11.25
N GLY A 287 24.96 -25.32 12.22
CA GLY A 287 26.30 -24.86 12.56
C GLY A 287 26.39 -24.59 14.06
N ILE A 288 27.59 -24.29 14.57
CA ILE A 288 27.79 -24.25 16.01
C ILE A 288 27.27 -22.93 16.57
N LYS A 289 26.29 -23.04 17.48
CA LYS A 289 25.63 -21.92 18.18
C LYS A 289 25.03 -20.89 17.22
N PRO A 290 23.97 -21.23 16.49
CA PRO A 290 23.27 -20.30 15.62
C PRO A 290 22.66 -19.16 16.45
N ALA A 291 22.98 -17.91 16.10
CA ALA A 291 22.63 -16.72 16.88
C ALA A 291 21.54 -15.86 16.22
N SER A 292 21.44 -15.90 14.88
CA SER A 292 20.44 -15.14 14.14
C SER A 292 19.99 -15.89 12.90
N ILE A 293 18.71 -15.74 12.57
CA ILE A 293 18.07 -16.33 11.41
C ILE A 293 17.33 -15.24 10.63
N ALA A 294 17.40 -15.29 9.30
CA ALA A 294 16.70 -14.36 8.41
C ALA A 294 16.17 -15.10 7.19
N ILE A 295 15.03 -14.63 6.65
CA ILE A 295 14.33 -15.30 5.55
C ILE A 295 14.12 -14.31 4.40
N ARG A 296 14.64 -14.64 3.22
CA ARG A 296 14.39 -13.87 2.00
C ARG A 296 14.04 -14.80 0.87
N SER A 297 12.93 -14.51 0.21
CA SER A 297 12.42 -15.34 -0.89
C SER A 297 12.28 -16.79 -0.42
N GLY A 298 12.69 -17.78 -1.21
CA GLY A 298 12.69 -19.19 -0.83
C GLY A 298 13.93 -19.65 -0.06
N PHE A 299 14.63 -18.76 0.67
CA PHE A 299 15.87 -19.10 1.37
C PHE A 299 15.90 -18.63 2.82
N VAL A 300 16.55 -19.42 3.67
CA VAL A 300 16.88 -19.12 5.07
C VAL A 300 18.39 -18.92 5.19
N TYR A 301 18.78 -17.88 5.91
CA TYR A 301 20.17 -17.56 6.22
C TYR A 301 20.37 -17.62 7.73
N VAL A 302 21.40 -18.35 8.17
CA VAL A 302 21.68 -18.54 9.60
C VAL A 302 23.12 -18.13 9.91
N ALA A 303 23.28 -17.18 10.83
CA ALA A 303 24.57 -16.80 11.38
C ALA A 303 24.94 -17.74 12.53
N ASN A 304 26.05 -18.45 12.38
CA ASN A 304 26.57 -19.37 13.36
C ASN A 304 27.76 -18.76 14.09
N MET A 305 27.55 -18.40 15.35
CA MET A 305 28.47 -17.59 16.12
C MET A 305 29.81 -18.30 16.37
N ARG A 306 29.80 -19.61 16.65
CA ARG A 306 31.02 -20.37 16.99
C ARG A 306 31.66 -21.11 15.82
N SER A 307 30.91 -21.48 14.78
CA SER A 307 31.53 -22.00 13.55
C SER A 307 32.02 -20.87 12.63
N HIS A 308 31.79 -19.61 13.02
CA HIS A 308 32.23 -18.40 12.32
C HIS A 308 31.78 -18.40 10.86
N ASP A 309 30.51 -18.73 10.61
CA ASP A 309 29.98 -18.80 9.27
C ASP A 309 28.50 -18.41 9.15
N ILE A 310 28.09 -18.15 7.91
CA ILE A 310 26.69 -18.04 7.52
C ILE A 310 26.35 -19.26 6.65
N ALA A 311 25.36 -20.03 7.09
CA ALA A 311 24.79 -21.14 6.32
C ALA A 311 23.54 -20.67 5.57
N THR A 312 23.32 -21.22 4.37
CA THR A 312 22.16 -20.91 3.52
C THR A 312 21.34 -22.17 3.29
N TYR A 313 20.02 -22.07 3.39
CA TYR A 313 19.11 -23.19 3.19
C TYR A 313 18.04 -22.80 2.18
N ARG A 314 17.72 -23.70 1.26
CA ARG A 314 16.55 -23.59 0.40
C ARG A 314 15.33 -24.12 1.14
N ILE A 315 14.22 -23.40 0.99
CA ILE A 315 12.92 -23.75 1.56
C ILE A 315 12.13 -24.58 0.53
N ASP A 316 11.65 -25.74 0.94
CA ASP A 316 10.60 -26.44 0.21
C ASP A 316 9.27 -25.69 0.38
N ALA A 317 8.69 -25.21 -0.70
CA ALA A 317 7.51 -24.33 -0.66
C ALA A 317 6.24 -25.00 -0.11
N THR A 318 6.18 -26.33 -0.13
CA THR A 318 4.99 -27.12 0.26
C THR A 318 5.06 -27.54 1.71
N THR A 319 6.22 -28.03 2.13
CA THR A 319 6.44 -28.64 3.45
C THR A 319 7.10 -27.67 4.43
N GLY A 320 7.81 -26.66 3.92
CA GLY A 320 8.64 -25.75 4.70
C GLY A 320 10.00 -26.33 5.08
N ALA A 321 10.30 -27.57 4.69
CA ALA A 321 11.56 -28.24 5.01
C ALA A 321 12.77 -27.47 4.46
N LEU A 322 13.89 -27.57 5.17
CA LEU A 322 15.14 -26.89 4.82
C LEU A 322 16.14 -27.86 4.22
N GLN A 323 16.76 -27.46 3.12
CA GLN A 323 17.92 -28.14 2.55
C GLN A 323 19.10 -27.18 2.54
N GLU A 324 20.22 -27.54 3.17
CA GLU A 324 21.43 -26.72 3.10
C GLU A 324 21.89 -26.63 1.64
N VAL A 325 22.06 -25.40 1.17
CA VAL A 325 22.52 -25.09 -0.19
C VAL A 325 23.68 -24.13 -0.09
N MET A 326 24.67 -24.32 -0.96
CA MET A 326 25.92 -23.56 -0.99
C MET A 326 26.92 -23.90 0.13
N PRO A 327 28.22 -23.71 -0.12
CA PRO A 327 29.21 -23.69 0.94
C PRO A 327 28.92 -22.58 1.95
N ARG A 328 29.14 -22.87 3.23
CA ARG A 328 29.00 -21.88 4.31
C ARG A 328 30.01 -20.75 4.11
N VAL A 329 29.54 -19.51 4.20
CA VAL A 329 30.39 -18.33 4.04
C VAL A 329 31.11 -18.07 5.35
N LYS A 330 32.44 -18.18 5.34
CA LYS A 330 33.26 -17.91 6.52
C LYS A 330 33.28 -16.41 6.85
N MET A 331 33.12 -16.13 8.13
CA MET A 331 33.03 -14.79 8.70
C MET A 331 34.32 -14.47 9.47
N ALA A 332 34.81 -13.24 9.32
CA ALA A 332 35.78 -12.71 10.26
C ALA A 332 35.06 -12.40 11.57
N GLY A 333 35.49 -13.01 12.68
CA GLY A 333 34.83 -12.85 13.97
C GLY A 333 33.57 -13.69 14.16
N TRP A 334 32.76 -13.32 15.15
CA TRP A 334 31.63 -14.05 15.70
C TRP A 334 30.34 -13.39 15.22
N PRO A 335 29.64 -13.95 14.21
CA PRO A 335 28.45 -13.31 13.68
C PRO A 335 27.30 -13.40 14.70
N GLU A 336 26.70 -12.25 15.06
CA GLU A 336 25.63 -12.16 16.07
C GLU A 336 24.26 -11.89 15.45
N VAL A 337 24.14 -10.86 14.61
CA VAL A 337 22.86 -10.44 14.01
C VAL A 337 22.97 -10.38 12.50
N ILE A 338 22.00 -11.00 11.83
CA ILE A 338 21.75 -10.82 10.40
C ILE A 338 20.52 -9.93 10.22
N ALA A 339 20.62 -8.95 9.32
CA ALA A 339 19.49 -8.17 8.83
C ALA A 339 19.42 -8.18 7.30
N LEU A 340 18.20 -8.30 6.79
CA LEU A 340 17.92 -8.20 5.36
C LEU A 340 17.69 -6.75 4.98
N TYR A 341 18.26 -6.35 3.85
CA TYR A 341 17.91 -5.07 3.27
C TYR A 341 16.64 -5.23 2.42
N PRO A 342 15.53 -4.51 2.68
CA PRO A 342 14.24 -4.86 2.09
C PRO A 342 14.20 -4.73 0.55
N PHE A 343 14.89 -3.74 -0.02
CA PHE A 343 14.76 -3.37 -1.44
C PHE A 343 15.88 -3.86 -2.34
N LYS A 344 17.03 -4.25 -1.78
CA LYS A 344 18.10 -4.88 -2.55
C LYS A 344 18.33 -6.31 -2.10
N ARG A 345 18.92 -7.06 -3.01
CA ARG A 345 19.35 -8.45 -2.81
C ARG A 345 20.58 -8.47 -1.92
N SER A 346 20.50 -7.96 -0.68
CA SER A 346 21.65 -7.86 0.21
C SER A 346 21.31 -8.24 1.65
N ILE A 347 22.31 -8.81 2.31
CA ILE A 347 22.30 -9.17 3.73
C ILE A 347 23.42 -8.42 4.42
N TYR A 348 23.14 -7.87 5.60
CA TYR A 348 24.15 -7.33 6.48
C TYR A 348 24.27 -8.23 7.71
N ALA A 349 25.50 -8.61 8.03
CA ALA A 349 25.81 -9.37 9.22
C ALA A 349 26.75 -8.56 10.11
N THR A 350 26.41 -8.50 11.38
CA THR A 350 27.25 -7.92 12.43
C THR A 350 28.12 -9.02 13.00
N SER A 351 29.40 -8.73 13.21
CA SER A 351 30.38 -9.71 13.68
C SER A 351 31.39 -9.04 14.61
N TYR A 352 31.86 -9.77 15.62
CA TYR A 352 32.88 -9.27 16.55
C TYR A 352 34.14 -10.12 16.51
N GLN A 353 35.30 -9.48 16.49
CA GLN A 353 36.60 -10.13 16.60
C GLN A 353 37.40 -9.47 17.72
N GLY A 354 37.17 -9.94 18.95
CA GLY A 354 37.97 -9.66 20.15
C GLY A 354 38.38 -8.21 20.39
N ASP A 355 37.50 -7.24 20.50
CA ASP A 355 37.65 -5.78 20.65
C ASP A 355 37.49 -5.04 19.32
N GLU A 356 37.21 -5.75 18.22
CA GLU A 356 36.78 -5.11 16.97
C GLU A 356 35.37 -5.54 16.58
N PHE A 357 34.57 -4.57 16.13
CA PHE A 357 33.25 -4.77 15.57
C PHE A 357 33.27 -4.57 14.06
N LEU A 358 32.60 -5.47 13.33
CA LEU A 358 32.52 -5.49 11.89
C LEU A 358 31.05 -5.53 11.43
N VAL A 359 30.72 -4.73 10.42
CA VAL A 359 29.51 -4.91 9.62
C VAL A 359 29.93 -5.39 8.25
N LEU A 360 29.45 -6.57 7.86
CA LEU A 360 29.75 -7.22 6.59
C LEU A 360 28.50 -7.25 5.71
N GLY A 361 28.60 -6.71 4.49
CA GLY A 361 27.52 -6.67 3.51
C GLY A 361 27.74 -7.70 2.41
N PHE A 362 26.73 -8.55 2.16
CA PHE A 362 26.75 -9.63 1.18
C PHE A 362 25.66 -9.39 0.14
N ALA A 363 25.97 -9.53 -1.15
CA ALA A 363 24.93 -9.58 -2.18
C ALA A 363 24.38 -11.00 -2.30
N ILE A 364 23.10 -11.12 -2.62
CA ILE A 364 22.34 -12.36 -2.72
C ILE A 364 22.06 -12.62 -4.21
N ASN A 365 22.41 -13.82 -4.66
CA ASN A 365 21.85 -14.36 -5.88
C ASN A 365 20.45 -14.92 -5.59
N GLU A 366 19.39 -14.26 -6.06
CA GLU A 366 18.01 -14.67 -5.75
C GLU A 366 17.59 -16.02 -6.36
N ALA A 367 18.26 -16.50 -7.40
CA ALA A 367 17.94 -17.80 -8.00
C ALA A 367 18.51 -18.96 -7.17
N THR A 368 19.70 -18.75 -6.61
CA THR A 368 20.47 -19.82 -5.96
C THR A 368 20.58 -19.67 -4.45
N GLY A 369 20.27 -18.49 -3.92
CA GLY A 369 20.46 -18.12 -2.52
C GLY A 369 21.90 -17.73 -2.18
N ALA A 370 22.86 -17.92 -3.10
CA ALA A 370 24.28 -17.74 -2.82
C ALA A 370 24.63 -16.31 -2.37
N LEU A 371 25.49 -16.21 -1.37
CA LEU A 371 26.05 -14.97 -0.88
C LEU A 371 27.40 -14.70 -1.58
N SER A 372 27.55 -13.53 -2.19
CA SER A 372 28.86 -13.09 -2.73
C SER A 372 29.81 -12.72 -1.59
N ARG A 373 31.12 -12.71 -1.85
CA ARG A 373 32.13 -12.36 -0.84
C ARG A 373 31.78 -11.00 -0.21
N GLY A 374 31.62 -11.01 1.11
CA GLY A 374 31.22 -9.82 1.86
C GLY A 374 32.26 -8.71 1.71
N SER A 375 31.79 -7.48 1.56
CA SER A 375 32.65 -6.30 1.72
C SER A 375 32.62 -5.90 3.19
N ILE A 376 33.78 -5.58 3.77
CA ILE A 376 33.81 -4.90 5.07
C ILE A 376 33.21 -3.53 4.84
N VAL A 377 32.11 -3.27 5.51
CA VAL A 377 31.35 -2.03 5.34
C VAL A 377 31.58 -1.07 6.51
N ARG A 378 32.00 -1.62 7.66
CA ARG A 378 32.52 -0.86 8.80
C ARG A 378 33.46 -1.73 9.64
N GLN A 379 34.49 -1.11 10.21
CA GLN A 379 35.32 -1.64 11.28
C GLN A 379 35.45 -0.58 12.38
N GLY A 380 35.32 -0.99 13.65
CA GLY A 380 35.51 -0.10 14.81
C GLY A 380 36.10 -0.84 16.01
N LYS A 381 36.84 -0.13 16.88
CA LYS A 381 37.39 -0.69 18.12
C LYS A 381 36.40 -0.53 19.27
N LEU A 382 36.20 -1.60 20.02
CA LEU A 382 35.37 -1.70 21.21
C LEU A 382 36.28 -1.75 22.43
N ASN A 383 36.08 -0.82 23.35
CA ASN A 383 36.69 -0.92 24.67
C ASN A 383 35.86 -1.89 25.53
N ARG A 384 36.28 -3.18 25.58
CA ARG A 384 35.85 -4.29 26.47
C ARG A 384 34.95 -5.41 25.87
N ARG A 385 35.19 -6.62 26.40
CA ARG A 385 34.83 -8.00 25.97
C ARG A 385 33.35 -8.39 25.76
N SER A 386 32.40 -7.47 25.65
CA SER A 386 31.00 -7.85 25.30
C SER A 386 30.36 -6.73 24.51
N ALA A 387 30.15 -6.94 23.22
CA ALA A 387 29.52 -5.93 22.37
C ALA A 387 28.58 -6.61 21.38
N SER A 388 27.30 -6.60 21.74
CA SER A 388 26.26 -6.87 20.76
C SER A 388 25.87 -5.57 20.08
N SER A 389 25.77 -5.66 18.76
CA SER A 389 25.31 -4.59 17.90
C SER A 389 24.22 -5.15 17.01
N ALA A 390 22.98 -4.75 17.26
CA ALA A 390 21.92 -4.97 16.30
C ALA A 390 21.99 -3.94 15.17
N ILE A 391 21.59 -4.37 13.97
CA ILE A 391 21.46 -3.52 12.79
C ILE A 391 20.01 -3.56 12.31
N ALA A 392 19.48 -2.39 11.95
CA ALA A 392 18.23 -2.28 11.23
C ALA A 392 18.41 -1.39 10.00
N LEU A 393 17.69 -1.71 8.93
CA LEU A 393 17.75 -0.98 7.68
C LEU A 393 16.37 -0.49 7.29
N SER A 394 16.32 0.66 6.65
CA SER A 394 15.12 1.21 6.04
C SER A 394 15.42 1.75 4.66
N PRO A 395 14.42 1.81 3.76
CA PRO A 395 14.59 2.63 2.56
C PRO A 395 14.83 4.07 3.02
N ARG A 396 15.57 4.83 2.22
CA ARG A 396 15.54 6.27 2.40
C ARG A 396 14.10 6.66 2.13
N ALA A 397 13.41 7.24 3.11
CA ALA A 397 12.12 7.82 2.83
C ALA A 397 12.40 8.85 1.74
N THR A 398 11.98 8.57 0.50
CA THR A 398 11.92 9.58 -0.54
C THR A 398 11.25 10.76 0.15
N PRO A 399 11.84 11.97 0.13
CA PRO A 399 11.18 13.14 0.67
C PRO A 399 9.76 13.03 0.17
N GLN A 400 8.82 12.85 1.09
CA GLN A 400 7.45 12.57 0.74
C GLN A 400 7.03 13.88 0.08
N LEU A 401 7.19 13.94 -1.25
CA LEU A 401 6.86 15.10 -2.06
C LEU A 401 5.45 15.41 -1.59
N ALA A 402 5.30 16.53 -0.86
CA ALA A 402 4.06 16.82 -0.17
C ALA A 402 2.95 16.55 -1.17
N GLN A 403 2.10 15.55 -0.96
CA GLN A 403 1.29 15.06 -2.08
C GLN A 403 0.49 16.22 -2.65
N GLY A 404 0.51 16.36 -3.97
CA GLY A 404 -0.41 17.27 -4.61
C GLY A 404 -1.78 16.61 -4.68
N ALA A 405 -2.82 17.41 -4.84
CA ALA A 405 -4.15 16.89 -5.11
C ALA A 405 -4.63 17.35 -6.48
N VAL A 406 -5.44 16.55 -7.14
CA VAL A 406 -6.22 17.00 -8.29
C VAL A 406 -7.70 16.99 -7.94
N ARG A 407 -8.39 18.05 -8.34
CA ARG A 407 -9.86 18.10 -8.30
C ARG A 407 -10.37 18.50 -9.68
N VAL A 408 -11.16 17.62 -10.28
CA VAL A 408 -11.79 17.88 -11.58
C VAL A 408 -13.18 18.45 -11.34
N LEU A 409 -13.40 19.66 -11.83
CA LEU A 409 -14.64 20.42 -11.70
C LEU A 409 -15.20 20.74 -13.09
N PHE A 410 -16.46 21.12 -13.16
CA PHE A 410 -17.10 21.61 -14.38
C PHE A 410 -17.44 23.09 -14.19
N GLN A 411 -17.15 23.94 -15.19
CA GLN A 411 -17.54 25.35 -15.17
C GLN A 411 -18.85 25.53 -15.92
N GLY A 412 -19.77 26.24 -15.28
CA GLY A 412 -21.14 26.41 -15.78
C GLY A 412 -22.11 25.43 -15.11
N PRO A 413 -23.43 25.69 -15.19
CA PRO A 413 -24.42 24.71 -14.79
C PRO A 413 -24.08 23.39 -15.48
N ALA A 414 -24.04 22.30 -14.72
CA ALA A 414 -23.92 20.97 -15.31
C ALA A 414 -24.92 20.88 -16.47
N ALA A 415 -24.46 20.45 -17.65
CA ALA A 415 -25.36 20.28 -18.80
C ALA A 415 -26.63 19.56 -18.33
N PRO A 416 -27.84 20.01 -18.73
CA PRO A 416 -29.07 19.41 -18.26
C PRO A 416 -29.04 17.90 -18.45
N VAL A 417 -29.03 17.17 -17.34
CA VAL A 417 -29.14 15.71 -17.40
C VAL A 417 -30.63 15.42 -17.49
N HIS A 418 -31.03 14.76 -18.57
CA HIS A 418 -32.39 14.33 -18.80
C HIS A 418 -32.59 12.95 -18.17
N VAL A 419 -33.36 12.88 -17.08
CA VAL A 419 -33.49 11.67 -16.25
C VAL A 419 -34.95 11.24 -16.18
N GLU A 420 -35.23 9.94 -16.31
CA GLU A 420 -36.50 9.34 -15.91
C GLU A 420 -36.27 8.36 -14.76
N LEU A 421 -37.04 8.52 -13.69
CA LEU A 421 -37.03 7.61 -12.55
C LEU A 421 -38.23 6.67 -12.66
N ILE A 422 -37.98 5.36 -12.73
CA ILE A 422 -39.02 4.33 -12.77
C ILE A 422 -39.02 3.55 -11.45
N LEU A 423 -40.13 3.60 -10.72
CA LEU A 423 -40.30 2.84 -9.48
C LEU A 423 -41.25 1.66 -9.66
N ASP A 424 -40.77 0.49 -9.25
CA ASP A 424 -41.61 -0.67 -8.98
C ASP A 424 -42.41 -0.48 -7.70
N ALA A 425 -43.73 -0.47 -7.83
CA ALA A 425 -44.67 -0.49 -6.72
C ALA A 425 -45.63 -1.68 -6.84
N SER A 426 -45.17 -2.77 -7.44
CA SER A 426 -45.96 -4.01 -7.49
C SER A 426 -46.04 -4.67 -6.12
N ASN A 427 -47.00 -5.58 -5.94
CA ASN A 427 -47.28 -6.21 -4.66
C ASN A 427 -46.08 -6.96 -4.05
N SER A 428 -45.09 -7.41 -4.85
CA SER A 428 -43.86 -8.04 -4.35
C SER A 428 -42.99 -7.11 -3.51
N MET A 429 -43.13 -5.80 -3.69
CA MET A 429 -42.40 -4.77 -2.93
C MET A 429 -42.81 -4.67 -1.46
N TRP A 430 -43.90 -5.34 -1.06
CA TRP A 430 -44.24 -5.58 0.35
C TRP A 430 -43.35 -6.62 1.04
N GLY A 431 -42.58 -7.39 0.26
CA GLY A 431 -41.61 -8.35 0.80
C GLY A 431 -40.59 -7.68 1.74
N ARG A 432 -39.89 -8.50 2.52
CA ARG A 432 -38.88 -8.04 3.47
C ARG A 432 -37.47 -8.51 3.10
N SER A 433 -36.48 -7.72 3.49
CA SER A 433 -35.05 -8.03 3.44
C SER A 433 -34.39 -7.47 4.68
N GLU A 434 -33.70 -8.31 5.44
CA GLU A 434 -33.00 -7.91 6.68
C GLU A 434 -33.87 -7.07 7.64
N GLY A 435 -35.14 -7.46 7.80
CA GLY A 435 -36.10 -6.79 8.68
C GLY A 435 -36.79 -5.54 8.12
N ARG A 436 -36.33 -4.98 6.98
CA ARG A 436 -36.95 -3.82 6.32
C ARG A 436 -37.83 -4.23 5.15
N ARG A 437 -38.86 -3.43 4.82
CA ARG A 437 -39.69 -3.67 3.62
C ARG A 437 -38.93 -3.23 2.37
N LYS A 438 -39.04 -3.98 1.27
CA LYS A 438 -38.36 -3.66 0.01
C LYS A 438 -38.77 -2.27 -0.52
N ILE A 439 -40.05 -1.91 -0.37
CA ILE A 439 -40.53 -0.58 -0.76
C ILE A 439 -39.85 0.56 0.00
N ASP A 440 -39.54 0.38 1.30
CA ASP A 440 -38.84 1.41 2.07
C ASP A 440 -37.40 1.60 1.53
N LEU A 441 -36.71 0.51 1.23
CA LEU A 441 -35.37 0.54 0.61
C LEU A 441 -35.40 1.22 -0.77
N ALA A 442 -36.45 0.96 -1.56
CA ALA A 442 -36.63 1.58 -2.88
C ALA A 442 -36.94 3.09 -2.79
N LYS A 443 -37.75 3.50 -1.81
CA LYS A 443 -38.04 4.93 -1.55
C LYS A 443 -36.82 5.69 -1.06
N ASP A 444 -36.04 5.11 -0.16
CA ASP A 444 -34.78 5.68 0.31
C ASP A 444 -33.77 5.84 -0.85
N ALA A 445 -33.70 4.83 -1.74
CA ALA A 445 -32.89 4.87 -2.95
C ALA A 445 -33.26 6.05 -3.84
N LEU A 446 -34.54 6.18 -4.18
CA LEU A 446 -35.02 7.25 -5.06
C LEU A 446 -34.89 8.63 -4.42
N THR A 447 -35.18 8.75 -3.11
CA THR A 447 -35.00 10.01 -2.38
C THR A 447 -33.54 10.45 -2.46
N SER A 448 -32.59 9.52 -2.27
CA SER A 448 -31.15 9.80 -2.38
C SER A 448 -30.73 10.20 -3.80
N VAL A 449 -31.29 9.57 -4.84
CA VAL A 449 -31.11 9.97 -6.25
C VAL A 449 -31.55 11.42 -6.45
N ILE A 450 -32.80 11.72 -6.06
CA ILE A 450 -33.41 13.04 -6.23
C ILE A 450 -32.56 14.13 -5.57
N GLN A 451 -32.06 13.88 -4.36
CA GLN A 451 -31.19 14.82 -3.65
C GLN A 451 -29.84 15.02 -4.36
N GLY A 452 -29.30 13.98 -4.99
CA GLY A 452 -28.03 14.01 -5.73
C GLY A 452 -28.10 14.64 -7.13
N LEU A 453 -29.29 14.84 -7.70
CA LEU A 453 -29.44 15.44 -9.04
C LEU A 453 -29.04 16.94 -9.06
N PRO A 454 -28.33 17.40 -10.11
CA PRO A 454 -28.11 18.83 -10.36
C PRO A 454 -29.41 19.62 -10.45
N SER A 455 -29.41 20.87 -9.99
CA SER A 455 -30.57 21.77 -10.11
C SER A 455 -30.96 22.09 -11.56
N THR A 456 -30.06 21.85 -12.51
CA THR A 456 -30.27 22.03 -13.96
C THR A 456 -30.82 20.79 -14.66
N SER A 457 -31.03 19.69 -13.93
CA SER A 457 -31.62 18.48 -14.49
C SER A 457 -33.08 18.67 -14.89
N GLN A 458 -33.48 17.95 -15.94
CA GLN A 458 -34.89 17.73 -16.25
C GLN A 458 -35.25 16.29 -15.91
N VAL A 459 -36.36 16.10 -15.22
CA VAL A 459 -36.72 14.82 -14.60
C VAL A 459 -38.16 14.46 -14.93
N ALA A 460 -38.37 13.18 -15.26
CA ALA A 460 -39.67 12.52 -15.24
C ALA A 460 -39.69 11.44 -14.15
N MET A 461 -40.86 11.12 -13.64
CA MET A 461 -41.05 9.98 -12.74
C MET A 461 -42.24 9.14 -13.16
N ARG A 462 -41.98 7.85 -13.37
CA ARG A 462 -42.95 6.83 -13.71
C ARG A 462 -43.02 5.77 -12.61
N VAL A 463 -44.22 5.26 -12.37
CA VAL A 463 -44.47 4.24 -11.37
C VAL A 463 -45.40 3.20 -11.95
N TYR A 464 -45.07 1.92 -11.74
CA TYR A 464 -45.91 0.81 -12.18
C TYR A 464 -46.37 -0.05 -11.00
N GLY A 465 -47.54 -0.67 -11.16
CA GLY A 465 -48.15 -1.55 -10.15
C GLY A 465 -48.75 -0.84 -8.94
N HIS A 466 -48.95 0.49 -8.96
CA HIS A 466 -49.38 1.26 -7.78
C HIS A 466 -50.89 1.58 -7.71
N ARG A 467 -51.66 1.43 -8.80
CA ARG A 467 -53.05 1.92 -8.85
C ARG A 467 -54.06 0.82 -8.58
N TYR A 468 -53.88 -0.34 -9.19
CA TYR A 468 -54.85 -1.43 -9.16
C TYR A 468 -54.40 -2.56 -8.23
N ARG A 469 -55.37 -3.21 -7.59
CA ARG A 469 -55.10 -4.41 -6.78
C ARG A 469 -54.69 -5.57 -7.68
N ARG A 470 -53.75 -6.39 -7.22
CA ARG A 470 -53.20 -7.55 -7.98
C ARG A 470 -54.28 -8.48 -8.56
N GLN A 471 -55.41 -8.67 -7.89
CA GLN A 471 -56.52 -9.53 -8.33
C GLN A 471 -57.13 -9.08 -9.67
N LEU A 472 -57.05 -7.78 -9.98
CA LEU A 472 -57.57 -7.22 -11.23
C LEU A 472 -56.65 -7.51 -12.44
N LYS A 473 -55.46 -8.10 -12.21
CA LYS A 473 -54.48 -8.49 -13.25
C LYS A 473 -54.20 -7.40 -14.29
N ASN A 474 -54.23 -6.13 -13.88
CA ASN A 474 -54.00 -5.02 -14.80
C ASN A 474 -52.52 -4.91 -15.17
N CYS A 475 -52.19 -5.42 -16.36
CA CYS A 475 -50.83 -5.43 -16.91
C CYS A 475 -50.46 -4.19 -17.71
N GLN A 476 -51.31 -3.16 -17.66
CA GLN A 476 -51.05 -1.83 -18.19
C GLN A 476 -50.94 -0.80 -17.06
N ASP A 477 -50.81 -1.25 -15.80
CA ASP A 477 -50.65 -0.36 -14.65
C ASP A 477 -49.26 0.27 -14.59
N SER A 478 -49.06 1.30 -15.41
CA SER A 478 -47.89 2.19 -15.41
C SER A 478 -48.35 3.62 -15.70
N ALA A 479 -47.88 4.59 -14.93
CA ALA A 479 -48.23 6.00 -15.10
C ALA A 479 -47.05 6.92 -14.81
N VAL A 480 -46.98 8.03 -15.54
CA VAL A 480 -46.08 9.15 -15.24
C VAL A 480 -46.74 9.98 -14.15
N LEU A 481 -46.14 10.02 -12.97
CA LEU A 481 -46.62 10.82 -11.84
C LEU A 481 -46.02 12.23 -11.85
N VAL A 482 -44.80 12.37 -12.35
CA VAL A 482 -44.16 13.66 -12.58
C VAL A 482 -43.77 13.72 -14.07
N PRO A 483 -44.47 14.53 -14.88
CA PRO A 483 -44.12 14.75 -16.28
C PRO A 483 -42.69 15.28 -16.43
N PHE A 484 -42.07 15.01 -17.57
CA PHE A 484 -40.72 15.48 -17.86
C PHE A 484 -40.66 17.01 -17.85
N GLY A 485 -39.80 17.56 -16.99
CA GLY A 485 -39.66 19.01 -16.83
C GLY A 485 -38.56 19.36 -15.83
N PRO A 486 -38.43 20.65 -15.46
CA PRO A 486 -37.41 21.10 -14.50
C PRO A 486 -37.48 20.33 -13.16
N LEU A 487 -36.32 20.04 -12.58
CA LEU A 487 -36.23 19.31 -11.32
C LEU A 487 -36.86 20.09 -10.16
N ASP A 488 -37.95 19.54 -9.61
CA ASP A 488 -38.51 19.90 -8.31
C ASP A 488 -38.23 18.76 -7.31
N LYS A 489 -37.19 18.94 -6.49
CA LYS A 489 -36.75 17.92 -5.52
C LYS A 489 -37.80 17.65 -4.45
N ALA A 490 -38.53 18.68 -4.00
CA ALA A 490 -39.50 18.55 -2.93
C ALA A 490 -40.71 17.75 -3.41
N LYS A 491 -41.27 18.14 -4.57
CA LYS A 491 -42.41 17.46 -5.19
C LYS A 491 -42.10 16.00 -5.53
N LEU A 492 -40.93 15.72 -6.10
CA LEU A 492 -40.52 14.34 -6.40
C LEU A 492 -40.37 13.49 -5.14
N THR A 493 -39.78 14.05 -4.08
CA THR A 493 -39.62 13.34 -2.81
C THR A 493 -40.97 13.03 -2.18
N GLU A 494 -41.90 14.00 -2.19
CA GLU A 494 -43.27 13.80 -1.70
C GLU A 494 -43.99 12.70 -2.48
N GLN A 495 -43.93 12.71 -3.81
CA GLN A 495 -44.51 11.67 -4.66
C GLN A 495 -43.92 10.29 -4.37
N VAL A 496 -42.59 10.17 -4.22
CA VAL A 496 -41.93 8.91 -3.83
C VAL A 496 -42.48 8.39 -2.51
N GLN A 497 -42.62 9.26 -1.50
CA GLN A 497 -43.07 8.84 -0.17
C GLN A 497 -44.55 8.44 -0.13
N ALA A 498 -45.40 9.05 -0.95
CA ALA A 498 -46.83 8.73 -1.04
C ALA A 498 -47.14 7.37 -1.70
N ILE A 499 -46.23 6.82 -2.50
CA ILE A 499 -46.48 5.59 -3.27
C ILE A 499 -46.68 4.38 -2.36
N THR A 500 -47.74 3.60 -2.63
CA THR A 500 -48.05 2.37 -1.91
C THR A 500 -48.12 1.21 -2.89
N PRO A 501 -47.45 0.07 -2.63
CA PRO A 501 -47.49 -1.05 -3.55
C PRO A 501 -48.85 -1.77 -3.60
N ARG A 502 -49.35 -2.14 -4.79
CA ARG A 502 -50.71 -2.74 -4.92
C ARG A 502 -50.86 -3.88 -5.94
N GLY A 503 -50.18 -3.78 -7.07
CA GLY A 503 -50.60 -4.42 -8.32
C GLY A 503 -49.64 -5.47 -8.86
N MET A 504 -49.81 -5.77 -10.14
CA MET A 504 -48.90 -6.62 -10.91
C MET A 504 -47.59 -5.88 -11.22
N THR A 505 -46.58 -6.57 -11.76
CA THR A 505 -45.25 -6.04 -12.10
C THR A 505 -45.06 -5.88 -13.62
N PRO A 506 -45.73 -4.92 -14.31
CA PRO A 506 -45.66 -4.77 -15.77
C PRO A 506 -44.40 -4.01 -16.22
N LEU A 507 -43.22 -4.53 -15.90
CA LEU A 507 -41.91 -3.93 -16.19
C LEU A 507 -41.68 -3.75 -17.70
N ALA A 508 -41.96 -4.75 -18.51
CA ALA A 508 -41.83 -4.71 -19.97
C ALA A 508 -42.72 -3.61 -20.58
N TYR A 509 -43.95 -3.48 -20.08
CA TYR A 509 -44.87 -2.43 -20.53
C TYR A 509 -44.36 -1.04 -20.11
N SER A 510 -43.90 -0.88 -18.87
CA SER A 510 -43.30 0.37 -18.38
C SER A 510 -42.09 0.78 -19.22
N LEU A 511 -41.18 -0.15 -19.51
CA LEU A 511 -39.99 0.13 -20.33
C LEU A 511 -40.33 0.50 -21.78
N LYS A 512 -41.44 -0.01 -22.32
CA LYS A 512 -41.92 0.36 -23.66
C LYS A 512 -42.39 1.82 -23.71
N GLN A 513 -42.94 2.34 -22.61
CA GLN A 513 -43.49 3.70 -22.57
C GLN A 513 -42.42 4.80 -22.50
N VAL A 514 -41.21 4.47 -22.04
CA VAL A 514 -40.03 5.35 -22.00
C VAL A 514 -39.76 6.05 -23.34
N LEU A 515 -40.11 5.43 -24.47
CA LEU A 515 -39.98 6.00 -25.81
C LEU A 515 -40.60 7.40 -25.94
N ASN A 516 -41.67 7.65 -25.20
CA ASN A 516 -42.49 8.86 -25.31
C ASN A 516 -42.26 9.84 -24.14
N ASP A 517 -41.55 9.42 -23.11
CA ASP A 517 -41.50 10.15 -21.83
C ASP A 517 -40.57 11.37 -21.88
N PHE A 518 -39.59 11.36 -22.78
CA PHE A 518 -38.60 12.44 -22.92
C PHE A 518 -38.92 13.47 -24.02
N GLY A 519 -39.98 13.26 -24.82
CA GLY A 519 -40.25 14.06 -26.01
C GLY A 519 -39.03 14.19 -26.95
N ASP A 520 -38.86 15.39 -27.52
CA ASP A 520 -37.75 15.75 -28.42
C ASP A 520 -36.52 16.32 -27.70
N ALA A 521 -36.39 16.11 -26.39
CA ALA A 521 -35.26 16.66 -25.64
C ALA A 521 -33.92 16.19 -26.25
N PRO A 522 -32.91 17.06 -26.42
CA PRO A 522 -31.66 16.70 -27.08
C PRO A 522 -30.70 15.93 -26.16
N GLY A 523 -29.75 15.18 -26.71
CA GLY A 523 -28.71 14.49 -25.93
C GLY A 523 -29.19 13.27 -25.12
N GLU A 524 -28.25 12.64 -24.41
CA GLU A 524 -28.47 11.34 -23.74
C GLU A 524 -29.60 11.42 -22.67
N LYS A 525 -30.42 10.36 -22.62
CA LYS A 525 -31.49 10.13 -21.65
C LYS A 525 -31.12 9.01 -20.71
N LEU A 526 -31.10 9.32 -19.43
CA LEU A 526 -30.82 8.35 -18.38
C LEU A 526 -32.13 7.86 -17.76
N VAL A 527 -32.38 6.57 -17.83
CA VAL A 527 -33.51 5.92 -17.16
C VAL A 527 -32.97 5.13 -15.98
N ILE A 528 -33.50 5.37 -14.78
CA ILE A 528 -33.13 4.64 -13.57
C ILE A 528 -34.33 3.81 -13.12
N VAL A 529 -34.21 2.50 -13.21
CA VAL A 529 -35.28 1.56 -12.83
C VAL A 529 -34.98 0.96 -11.46
N VAL A 530 -35.88 1.13 -10.49
CA VAL A 530 -35.78 0.54 -9.15
C VAL A 530 -36.82 -0.57 -9.03
N THR A 531 -36.39 -1.83 -8.96
CA THR A 531 -37.28 -3.00 -9.02
C THR A 531 -36.77 -4.20 -8.22
N ASP A 532 -37.69 -5.07 -7.76
CA ASP A 532 -37.34 -6.39 -7.20
C ASP A 532 -37.46 -7.56 -8.21
N GLY A 533 -37.84 -7.24 -9.46
CA GLY A 533 -37.22 -7.84 -10.65
C GLY A 533 -37.99 -8.92 -11.40
N ASN A 534 -39.15 -9.39 -10.96
CA ASN A 534 -39.85 -10.43 -11.71
C ASN A 534 -41.11 -9.91 -12.41
N GLU A 535 -41.08 -9.91 -13.74
CA GLU A 535 -42.21 -9.58 -14.60
C GLU A 535 -43.35 -10.59 -14.38
N THR A 536 -44.55 -10.11 -14.03
CA THR A 536 -45.71 -10.98 -13.75
C THR A 536 -46.79 -10.89 -14.82
N CYS A 537 -46.60 -10.10 -15.87
CA CYS A 537 -47.58 -9.81 -16.91
C CYS A 537 -47.29 -10.49 -18.25
N GLY A 538 -46.35 -11.44 -18.28
CA GLY A 538 -46.03 -12.23 -19.48
C GLY A 538 -45.27 -11.45 -20.57
N GLY A 539 -44.88 -10.20 -20.30
CA GLY A 539 -43.98 -9.46 -21.19
C GLY A 539 -42.54 -9.96 -21.13
N ASP A 540 -41.73 -9.59 -22.13
CA ASP A 540 -40.28 -9.81 -22.11
C ASP A 540 -39.53 -8.46 -22.01
N PRO A 541 -39.10 -8.06 -20.80
CA PRO A 541 -38.34 -6.83 -20.59
C PRO A 541 -37.03 -6.78 -21.38
N VAL A 542 -36.39 -7.91 -21.67
CA VAL A 542 -35.13 -7.98 -22.42
C VAL A 542 -35.38 -7.68 -23.90
N ALA A 543 -36.43 -8.27 -24.48
CA ALA A 543 -36.84 -7.95 -25.84
C ALA A 543 -37.22 -6.47 -26.00
N VAL A 544 -37.93 -5.89 -25.01
CA VAL A 544 -38.28 -4.47 -25.01
C VAL A 544 -37.03 -3.59 -24.91
N ALA A 545 -36.08 -3.89 -24.03
CA ALA A 545 -34.83 -3.14 -23.92
C ALA A 545 -34.00 -3.19 -25.23
N LYS A 546 -33.99 -4.34 -25.90
CA LYS A 546 -33.35 -4.50 -27.21
C LYS A 546 -34.03 -3.66 -28.29
N ALA A 547 -35.36 -3.62 -28.31
CA ALA A 547 -36.12 -2.79 -29.24
C ALA A 547 -35.91 -1.28 -28.97
N LEU A 548 -35.95 -0.89 -27.69
CA LEU A 548 -35.70 0.48 -27.24
C LEU A 548 -34.33 0.97 -27.70
N ARG A 549 -33.27 0.15 -27.53
CA ARG A 549 -31.92 0.49 -27.98
C ARG A 549 -31.83 0.75 -29.49
N ARG A 550 -32.63 0.05 -30.30
CA ARG A 550 -32.68 0.23 -31.76
C ARG A 550 -33.40 1.52 -32.16
N GLN A 551 -34.39 1.95 -31.39
CA GLN A 551 -35.22 3.12 -31.69
C GLN A 551 -34.65 4.41 -31.07
N ARG A 552 -34.03 4.32 -29.89
CA ARG A 552 -33.48 5.44 -29.12
C ARG A 552 -32.05 5.13 -28.67
N ALA A 553 -31.09 5.42 -29.55
CA ALA A 553 -29.67 5.22 -29.26
C ALA A 553 -29.13 6.18 -28.18
N ASP A 554 -29.89 7.22 -27.87
CA ASP A 554 -29.68 8.21 -26.81
C ASP A 554 -30.18 7.75 -25.44
N VAL A 555 -30.95 6.65 -25.34
CA VAL A 555 -31.46 6.14 -24.06
C VAL A 555 -30.52 5.10 -23.45
N ARG A 556 -30.19 5.31 -22.17
CA ARG A 556 -29.40 4.42 -21.31
C ARG A 556 -30.20 4.02 -20.07
N ILE A 557 -30.32 2.73 -19.77
CA ILE A 557 -31.04 2.22 -18.60
C ILE A 557 -30.07 1.70 -17.55
N GLU A 558 -30.08 2.33 -16.38
CA GLU A 558 -29.44 1.82 -15.16
C GLU A 558 -30.51 1.09 -14.32
N VAL A 559 -30.19 -0.10 -13.79
CA VAL A 559 -31.14 -0.91 -13.01
C VAL A 559 -30.65 -1.10 -11.58
N ILE A 560 -31.51 -0.78 -10.62
CA ILE A 560 -31.31 -0.95 -9.17
C ILE A 560 -32.20 -2.10 -8.71
N GLY A 561 -31.57 -3.25 -8.42
CA GLY A 561 -32.24 -4.45 -7.94
C GLY A 561 -32.40 -4.44 -6.42
N VAL A 562 -33.64 -4.38 -5.93
CA VAL A 562 -33.96 -4.32 -4.49
C VAL A 562 -34.22 -5.71 -3.93
N ALA A 563 -33.33 -6.15 -3.02
CA ALA A 563 -33.49 -7.40 -2.26
C ALA A 563 -33.88 -8.61 -3.13
N ILE A 564 -33.14 -8.81 -4.21
CA ILE A 564 -33.34 -9.91 -5.14
C ILE A 564 -32.44 -11.06 -4.68
N ALA A 565 -33.00 -12.22 -4.36
CA ALA A 565 -32.20 -13.42 -4.08
C ALA A 565 -31.97 -14.22 -5.38
N ASP A 566 -33.03 -14.37 -6.18
CA ASP A 566 -33.07 -15.19 -7.39
C ASP A 566 -32.01 -14.80 -8.44
N VAL A 567 -31.21 -15.79 -8.83
CA VAL A 567 -30.10 -15.63 -9.78
C VAL A 567 -30.61 -15.36 -11.19
N ALA A 568 -31.72 -15.98 -11.59
CA ALA A 568 -32.28 -15.82 -12.93
C ALA A 568 -32.79 -14.39 -13.15
N THR A 569 -33.50 -13.84 -12.16
CA THR A 569 -34.00 -12.47 -12.13
C THR A 569 -32.85 -11.46 -12.15
N LYS A 570 -31.81 -11.65 -11.32
CA LYS A 570 -30.60 -10.80 -11.36
C LYS A 570 -29.95 -10.79 -12.73
N ARG A 571 -29.80 -11.96 -13.37
CA ARG A 571 -29.22 -12.08 -14.70
C ARG A 571 -30.05 -11.32 -15.74
N ARG A 572 -31.38 -11.46 -15.70
CA ARG A 572 -32.30 -10.75 -16.60
C ARG A 572 -32.17 -9.23 -16.48
N LEU A 573 -32.19 -8.69 -15.25
CA LEU A 573 -32.05 -7.25 -15.00
C LEU A 573 -30.66 -6.71 -15.44
N ARG A 574 -29.60 -7.49 -15.23
CA ARG A 574 -28.26 -7.18 -15.77
C ARG A 574 -28.26 -7.07 -17.30
N THR A 575 -28.96 -7.99 -17.97
CA THR A 575 -29.08 -7.97 -19.44
C THR A 575 -29.81 -6.73 -19.94
N ILE A 576 -30.90 -6.30 -19.29
CA ILE A 576 -31.63 -5.07 -19.64
C ILE A 576 -30.70 -3.86 -19.62
N ALA A 577 -29.96 -3.69 -18.52
CA ALA A 577 -29.03 -2.57 -18.37
C ALA A 577 -27.91 -2.63 -19.43
N ALA A 578 -27.28 -3.79 -19.59
CA ALA A 578 -26.19 -3.97 -20.54
C ALA A 578 -26.59 -3.69 -22.00
N LEU A 579 -27.79 -4.12 -22.43
CA LEU A 579 -28.30 -3.88 -23.78
C LEU A 579 -28.46 -2.39 -24.12
N THR A 580 -28.66 -1.55 -23.11
CA THR A 580 -28.81 -0.10 -23.25
C THR A 580 -27.57 0.68 -22.83
N ARG A 581 -26.41 0.00 -22.70
CA ARG A 581 -25.14 0.58 -22.23
C ARG A 581 -25.16 1.11 -20.79
N GLY A 582 -26.15 0.72 -20.00
CA GLY A 582 -26.17 0.99 -18.56
C GLY A 582 -25.67 -0.19 -17.74
N ARG A 583 -25.77 -0.07 -16.41
CA ARG A 583 -25.26 -1.07 -15.46
C ARG A 583 -26.36 -1.48 -14.48
N TYR A 584 -26.12 -2.64 -13.86
CA TYR A 584 -26.97 -3.17 -12.81
C TYR A 584 -26.29 -3.04 -11.46
N TYR A 585 -27.07 -2.66 -10.45
CA TYR A 585 -26.62 -2.50 -9.07
C TYR A 585 -27.53 -3.30 -8.12
N ALA A 586 -26.93 -3.92 -7.10
CA ALA A 586 -27.67 -4.58 -6.03
C ALA A 586 -27.87 -3.60 -4.86
N ALA A 587 -29.09 -3.47 -4.34
CA ALA A 587 -29.43 -2.54 -3.26
C ALA A 587 -29.42 -3.20 -1.87
N LYS A 588 -28.59 -4.24 -1.66
CA LYS A 588 -28.62 -5.06 -0.44
C LYS A 588 -27.99 -4.39 0.79
N ASP A 589 -27.21 -3.31 0.61
CA ASP A 589 -26.61 -2.54 1.70
C ASP A 589 -26.84 -1.03 1.47
N ALA A 590 -27.24 -0.26 2.49
CA ALA A 590 -27.41 1.20 2.37
C ALA A 590 -26.15 1.94 1.86
N PRO A 591 -24.91 1.52 2.22
CA PRO A 591 -23.68 2.01 1.60
C PRO A 591 -23.48 1.60 0.14
N GLU A 592 -23.80 0.35 -0.25
CA GLU A 592 -23.72 -0.09 -1.65
C GLU A 592 -24.75 0.64 -2.51
N LEU A 593 -25.93 0.92 -1.96
CA LEU A 593 -26.94 1.76 -2.59
C LEU A 593 -26.40 3.16 -2.80
N LYS A 594 -25.87 3.84 -1.76
CA LYS A 594 -25.25 5.16 -1.89
C LYS A 594 -24.09 5.20 -2.91
N ALA A 595 -23.29 4.13 -3.01
CA ALA A 595 -22.21 3.99 -3.98
C ALA A 595 -22.71 3.75 -5.42
N ALA A 596 -23.74 2.91 -5.60
CA ALA A 596 -24.43 2.70 -6.87
C ALA A 596 -25.04 4.01 -7.39
N LEU A 597 -25.63 4.81 -6.49
CA LEU A 597 -26.21 6.11 -6.79
C LEU A 597 -25.16 7.17 -7.17
N ALA A 598 -23.95 7.09 -6.62
CA ALA A 598 -22.84 7.98 -6.98
C ALA A 598 -22.23 7.67 -8.36
N VAL A 599 -22.33 6.42 -8.83
CA VAL A 599 -21.79 5.93 -10.11
C VAL A 599 -22.77 6.14 -11.27
N ALA A 600 -24.08 6.04 -11.02
CA ALA A 600 -25.11 6.21 -12.07
C ALA A 600 -25.25 7.66 -12.57
N LEU A 601 -24.87 8.66 -11.76
CA LEU A 601 -25.19 10.07 -11.99
C LEU A 601 -23.98 10.98 -12.33
N ARG A 602 -22.76 10.46 -12.52
CA ARG A 602 -21.53 11.30 -12.61
C ARG A 602 -20.57 10.86 -13.71
N LEU A 603 -20.06 11.84 -14.48
CA LEU A 603 -18.95 11.64 -15.44
C LEU A 603 -17.72 11.16 -14.66
N ALA A 604 -17.29 9.92 -14.93
CA ALA A 604 -16.08 9.37 -14.37
C ALA A 604 -14.85 9.88 -15.15
N PHE A 605 -13.75 10.12 -14.44
CA PHE A 605 -12.46 10.39 -15.04
C PHE A 605 -11.41 9.39 -14.54
N SER A 606 -10.44 9.06 -15.39
CA SER A 606 -9.23 8.33 -15.03
C SER A 606 -8.02 9.25 -15.08
N VAL A 607 -7.03 8.95 -14.23
CA VAL A 607 -5.73 9.62 -14.21
C VAL A 607 -4.68 8.59 -14.60
N GLU A 608 -3.92 8.91 -15.63
CA GLU A 608 -2.84 8.09 -16.19
C GLU A 608 -1.50 8.81 -15.98
N ASP A 609 -0.46 8.06 -15.63
CA ASP A 609 0.89 8.58 -15.56
C ASP A 609 1.52 8.74 -16.96
N GLN A 610 2.76 9.22 -17.01
CA GLN A 610 3.53 9.39 -18.25
C GLN A 610 3.79 8.08 -19.02
N ARG A 611 3.61 6.92 -18.37
CA ARG A 611 3.77 5.59 -18.98
C ARG A 611 2.44 5.03 -19.50
N GLY A 612 1.35 5.80 -19.37
CA GLY A 612 -0.01 5.37 -19.73
C GLY A 612 -0.65 4.42 -18.71
N MET A 613 -0.05 4.23 -17.53
CA MET A 613 -0.66 3.42 -16.48
C MET A 613 -1.68 4.24 -15.70
N ARG A 614 -2.87 3.68 -15.51
CA ARG A 614 -3.92 4.32 -14.70
C ARG A 614 -3.55 4.28 -13.21
N VAL A 615 -3.23 5.43 -12.65
CA VAL A 615 -2.80 5.59 -11.25
C VAL A 615 -3.94 5.97 -10.31
N ALA A 616 -5.02 6.56 -10.84
CA ALA A 616 -6.21 6.88 -10.05
C ALA A 616 -7.46 7.01 -10.93
N HIS A 617 -8.61 7.10 -10.29
CA HIS A 617 -9.88 7.42 -10.93
C HIS A 617 -10.75 8.21 -9.96
N GLY A 618 -11.66 9.03 -10.49
CA GLY A 618 -12.55 9.85 -9.68
C GLY A 618 -13.79 10.30 -10.45
N MET A 619 -14.60 11.12 -9.80
CA MET A 619 -15.82 11.67 -10.37
C MET A 619 -15.66 13.17 -10.59
N VAL A 620 -16.09 13.68 -11.75
CA VAL A 620 -16.15 15.13 -11.99
C VAL A 620 -17.09 15.77 -10.96
N GLY A 621 -16.63 16.79 -10.25
CA GLY A 621 -17.34 17.42 -9.14
C GLY A 621 -17.18 16.71 -7.78
N GLY A 622 -16.48 15.58 -7.73
CA GLY A 622 -16.23 14.79 -6.52
C GLY A 622 -15.18 15.38 -5.59
N GLU A 623 -14.77 14.56 -4.61
CA GLU A 623 -13.66 14.87 -3.71
C GLU A 623 -12.33 14.93 -4.46
N ARG A 624 -11.35 15.65 -3.89
CA ARG A 624 -10.01 15.75 -4.46
C ARG A 624 -9.26 14.41 -4.33
N LEU A 625 -8.50 14.04 -5.35
CA LEU A 625 -7.64 12.86 -5.36
C LEU A 625 -6.21 13.25 -5.03
N CYS A 626 -5.63 12.59 -4.03
CA CYS A 626 -4.23 12.80 -3.66
C CYS A 626 -3.31 11.95 -4.54
N LEU A 627 -2.33 12.59 -5.16
CA LEU A 627 -1.42 12.00 -6.13
C LEU A 627 0.02 12.39 -5.81
N VAL A 628 0.95 11.54 -6.24
CA VAL A 628 2.37 11.90 -6.20
C VAL A 628 2.58 13.09 -7.15
N PRO A 629 3.40 14.10 -6.81
CA PRO A 629 3.67 15.20 -7.74
C PRO A 629 4.27 14.71 -9.06
N GLY A 630 3.81 15.30 -10.16
CA GLY A 630 4.15 14.85 -11.51
C GLY A 630 3.15 15.37 -12.56
N ASN A 631 3.41 15.01 -13.81
CA ASN A 631 2.54 15.35 -14.93
C ASN A 631 1.65 14.13 -15.26
N TYR A 632 0.36 14.37 -15.41
CA TYR A 632 -0.62 13.33 -15.66
C TYR A 632 -1.45 13.60 -16.91
N ARG A 633 -1.94 12.51 -17.51
CA ARG A 633 -3.04 12.53 -18.48
C ARG A 633 -4.34 12.28 -17.72
N ILE A 634 -5.30 13.19 -17.84
CA ILE A 634 -6.63 13.02 -17.25
C ILE A 634 -7.63 12.77 -18.37
N THR A 635 -8.30 11.61 -18.31
CA THR A 635 -9.23 11.17 -19.33
C THR A 635 -10.64 11.18 -18.76
N VAL A 636 -11.51 12.04 -19.28
CA VAL A 636 -12.93 12.12 -18.90
C VAL A 636 -13.72 11.35 -19.95
N ARG A 637 -14.45 10.33 -19.52
CA ARG A 637 -15.25 9.49 -20.43
C ARG A 637 -16.71 9.90 -20.37
N ASN A 638 -17.24 10.34 -21.50
CA ASN A 638 -18.66 10.38 -21.81
C ASN A 638 -18.98 9.13 -22.68
N PRO A 639 -20.19 8.55 -22.62
CA PRO A 639 -20.60 7.44 -23.49
C PRO A 639 -20.37 7.62 -25.01
N THR A 640 -20.28 8.85 -25.51
CA THR A 640 -20.06 9.14 -26.95
C THR A 640 -18.67 9.63 -27.29
N HIS A 641 -17.93 10.21 -26.34
CA HIS A 641 -16.64 10.85 -26.57
C HIS A 641 -15.71 10.68 -25.36
N THR A 642 -14.43 10.46 -25.65
CA THR A 642 -13.36 10.46 -24.65
C THR A 642 -12.56 11.75 -24.78
N PHE A 643 -12.51 12.53 -23.71
CA PHE A 643 -11.73 13.76 -23.67
C PHE A 643 -10.46 13.51 -22.86
N ALA A 644 -9.31 13.67 -23.50
CA ALA A 644 -8.00 13.49 -22.86
C ALA A 644 -7.34 14.86 -22.65
N PHE A 645 -6.86 15.10 -21.43
CA PHE A 645 -6.15 16.30 -21.06
C PHE A 645 -4.74 15.94 -20.64
N ASP A 646 -3.78 16.28 -21.51
CA ASP A 646 -2.36 15.99 -21.29
C ASP A 646 -1.66 17.06 -20.46
N ASN A 647 -0.52 16.67 -19.89
CA ASN A 647 0.40 17.52 -19.15
C ASN A 647 -0.28 18.28 -18.00
N ILE A 648 -1.13 17.60 -17.23
CA ILE A 648 -1.70 18.16 -16.00
C ILE A 648 -0.66 18.05 -14.89
N ALA A 649 -0.01 19.17 -14.59
CA ALA A 649 0.98 19.26 -13.53
C ALA A 649 0.32 19.24 -12.15
N ILE A 650 0.79 18.34 -11.29
CA ILE A 650 0.44 18.27 -9.88
C ILE A 650 1.70 18.60 -9.09
N ALA A 651 1.69 19.76 -8.43
CA ALA A 651 2.81 20.27 -7.65
C ALA A 651 2.69 19.84 -6.18
N PRO A 652 3.82 19.71 -5.47
CA PRO A 652 3.80 19.32 -4.07
C PRO A 652 3.07 20.34 -3.20
N GLY A 653 2.21 19.87 -2.29
CA GLY A 653 1.49 20.74 -1.35
C GLY A 653 0.40 21.61 -1.99
N GLN A 654 0.11 21.40 -3.27
CA GLN A 654 -0.88 22.17 -4.02
C GLN A 654 -2.05 21.30 -4.49
N GLN A 655 -3.21 21.93 -4.68
CA GLN A 655 -4.35 21.35 -5.36
C GLN A 655 -4.43 21.92 -6.78
N THR A 656 -4.24 21.07 -7.78
CA THR A 656 -4.54 21.38 -9.18
C THR A 656 -6.05 21.24 -9.40
N ARG A 657 -6.72 22.36 -9.64
CA ARG A 657 -8.14 22.43 -10.00
C ARG A 657 -8.25 22.42 -11.52
N LEU A 658 -8.66 21.29 -12.10
CA LEU A 658 -8.96 21.16 -13.52
C LEU A 658 -10.43 21.47 -13.74
N THR A 659 -10.75 22.61 -14.33
CA THR A 659 -12.12 23.01 -14.62
C THR A 659 -12.42 22.77 -16.09
N LEU A 660 -13.39 21.89 -16.37
CA LEU A 660 -13.86 21.56 -17.71
C LEU A 660 -14.85 22.62 -18.17
N ILE A 661 -14.66 23.17 -19.36
CA ILE A 661 -15.52 24.19 -19.95
C ILE A 661 -16.21 23.60 -21.19
N PRO A 662 -17.55 23.55 -21.25
CA PRO A 662 -18.23 23.12 -22.47
C PRO A 662 -17.95 24.10 -23.61
N GLN A 663 -17.54 23.58 -24.75
CA GLN A 663 -17.44 24.27 -26.03
C GLN A 663 -18.25 23.46 -27.07
N ASP A 664 -18.71 24.07 -28.16
CA ASP A 664 -19.47 23.34 -29.17
C ASP A 664 -18.67 22.14 -29.69
N GLN A 665 -19.20 20.94 -29.43
CA GLN A 665 -18.61 19.62 -29.72
C GLN A 665 -17.24 19.30 -29.05
N ALA A 666 -16.78 20.10 -28.08
CA ALA A 666 -15.51 19.89 -27.37
C ALA A 666 -15.59 20.19 -25.85
N LEU A 667 -14.62 19.69 -25.08
CA LEU A 667 -14.39 20.12 -23.70
C LEU A 667 -13.07 20.89 -23.63
N GLY A 668 -13.14 22.19 -23.37
CA GLY A 668 -11.99 23.02 -23.03
C GLY A 668 -11.54 22.78 -21.57
N LYS A 669 -10.31 23.19 -21.24
CA LYS A 669 -9.79 23.14 -19.85
C LYS A 669 -9.27 24.48 -19.37
N VAL A 670 -9.52 24.79 -18.10
CA VAL A 670 -8.75 25.76 -17.32
C VAL A 670 -8.14 25.03 -16.13
N SER A 671 -6.82 25.02 -16.06
CA SER A 671 -6.08 24.44 -14.93
C SER A 671 -5.55 25.57 -14.05
N ARG A 672 -5.86 25.53 -12.76
CA ARG A 672 -5.30 26.45 -11.75
C ARG A 672 -4.76 25.67 -10.57
N SER A 673 -3.61 26.08 -10.05
CA SER A 673 -3.01 25.46 -8.87
C SER A 673 -3.11 26.41 -7.69
N GLU A 674 -3.56 25.89 -6.55
CA GLU A 674 -3.74 26.63 -5.29
C GLU A 674 -3.09 25.86 -4.14
N ALA A 675 -2.71 26.53 -3.06
CA ALA A 675 -2.16 25.85 -1.88
C ALA A 675 -3.20 24.94 -1.21
N LEU A 676 -2.78 23.76 -0.71
CA LEU A 676 -3.66 22.86 0.02
C LEU A 676 -4.03 23.43 1.39
N THR A 677 -5.33 23.56 1.66
CA THR A 677 -5.85 23.99 2.97
C THR A 677 -5.77 22.89 4.05
N ARG A 678 -5.66 21.62 3.64
CA ARG A 678 -5.44 20.46 4.52
C ARG A 678 -4.50 19.46 3.81
N PRO A 679 -3.50 18.87 4.47
CA PRO A 679 -2.61 17.88 3.87
C PRO A 679 -3.37 16.67 3.34
N CYS A 680 -2.84 16.03 2.30
CA CYS A 680 -3.33 14.74 1.83
C CYS A 680 -3.03 13.64 2.87
N PRO A 681 -3.99 12.73 3.17
CA PRO A 681 -3.75 11.61 4.06
C PRO A 681 -2.69 10.69 3.47
N VAL A 682 -1.84 10.13 4.34
CA VAL A 682 -0.80 9.18 3.93
C VAL A 682 -1.48 7.95 3.29
N PRO A 683 -1.14 7.58 2.05
CA PRO A 683 -1.71 6.38 1.45
C PRO A 683 -1.30 5.16 2.30
N ALA A 684 -2.26 4.28 2.58
CA ALA A 684 -1.95 2.97 3.11
C ALA A 684 -1.00 2.27 2.13
N GLN A 685 0.11 1.71 2.63
CA GLN A 685 1.04 0.97 1.78
C GLN A 685 0.29 -0.17 1.07
N PRO A 686 0.52 -0.39 -0.24
CA PRO A 686 -0.11 -1.50 -0.94
C PRO A 686 0.31 -2.82 -0.30
N SER A 687 -0.66 -3.63 0.11
CA SER A 687 -0.42 -5.01 0.51
C SER A 687 0.10 -5.81 -0.71
N PRO A 688 1.15 -6.63 -0.57
CA PRO A 688 1.60 -7.49 -1.65
C PRO A 688 0.59 -8.62 -1.85
N LEU A 689 -0.23 -8.53 -2.89
CA LEU A 689 -1.05 -9.64 -3.39
C LEU A 689 -0.76 -9.87 -4.88
N ALA A 690 -0.19 -11.06 -5.12
CA ALA A 690 -0.33 -11.93 -6.29
C ALA A 690 -0.10 -11.35 -7.70
N GLU A 691 1.16 -11.38 -8.15
CA GLU A 691 1.43 -11.75 -9.54
C GLU A 691 1.45 -13.29 -9.61
N GLY A 692 0.51 -13.86 -10.36
CA GLY A 692 0.39 -15.31 -10.53
C GLY A 692 -0.67 -15.70 -11.55
N ALA A 693 -0.20 -15.92 -12.79
CA ALA A 693 -0.73 -16.82 -13.81
C ALA A 693 -2.16 -16.60 -14.37
N HIS A 694 -2.23 -15.90 -15.50
CA HIS A 694 -3.16 -16.25 -16.58
C HIS A 694 -2.35 -16.61 -17.84
N THR A 695 -2.04 -17.89 -18.00
CA THR A 695 -1.78 -18.50 -19.30
C THR A 695 -3.08 -19.15 -19.77
N PRO A 696 -3.57 -18.89 -21.00
CA PRO A 696 -4.74 -19.58 -21.53
C PRO A 696 -4.34 -20.99 -22.01
N GLU A 697 -4.87 -22.01 -21.34
CA GLU A 697 -4.86 -23.38 -21.85
C GLU A 697 -5.75 -23.48 -23.09
N LEU A 698 -5.13 -23.80 -24.23
CA LEU A 698 -5.80 -24.29 -25.43
C LEU A 698 -6.28 -25.72 -25.16
N SER A 699 -7.58 -25.88 -24.88
CA SER A 699 -8.23 -27.18 -24.86
C SER A 699 -8.22 -27.79 -26.26
N ARG A 700 -7.42 -28.83 -26.47
CA ARG A 700 -7.59 -29.76 -27.60
C ARG A 700 -8.90 -30.54 -27.40
N ALA A 701 -9.74 -30.48 -28.43
CA ALA A 701 -10.94 -31.29 -28.56
C ALA A 701 -10.58 -32.79 -28.55
N GLY A 702 -11.25 -33.55 -27.69
CA GLY A 702 -11.38 -34.99 -27.84
C GLY A 702 -12.29 -35.27 -29.03
N VAL A 703 -11.79 -36.07 -29.97
CA VAL A 703 -12.56 -36.71 -31.03
C VAL A 703 -12.72 -38.17 -30.63
N ASP A 704 -13.98 -38.61 -30.55
CA ASP A 704 -14.38 -40.01 -30.49
C ASP A 704 -13.78 -40.81 -31.64
N ALA A 705 -13.26 -42.01 -31.35
CA ALA A 705 -13.37 -43.15 -32.25
C ALA A 705 -13.10 -44.45 -31.49
N SER A 706 -14.15 -45.26 -31.41
CA SER A 706 -14.20 -46.70 -31.21
C SER A 706 -13.17 -47.51 -32.01
N GLY A 707 -12.77 -48.66 -31.47
CA GLY A 707 -12.52 -49.86 -32.29
C GLY A 707 -11.26 -50.66 -31.96
N ASN A 708 -11.50 -51.86 -31.40
CA ASN A 708 -10.62 -53.03 -31.18
C ASN A 708 -9.57 -52.98 -30.07
#